data_AF-A0A7X7FK34-F1
#
_entry.id   AF-A0A7X7FK34-F1
#
_cell.length_a   1.000
_cell.length_b   1.000
_cell.length_c   1.000
_cell.angle_alpha   90.00
_cell.angle_beta   90.00
_cell.angle_gamma   90.00
#
_symmetry.space_group_name_H-M   'P 1'
#
loop_
_entity.id
_entity.type
_entity.pdbx_description
1 polymer ?
#
loop_
_entity_poly.entity_id
_entity_poly.type
_entity_poly.pdbx_seq_one_letter_code
_entity_poly.pdbx_strand_id
1 'polypeptide(L)'
;YAEQNGEYEALTSAGVLKAGPMFNPAVPPRFVIITTSAIQTASTKLANFVTHKQSQGFDVSVITESDFGGGTGDTAANNIRNWLIGHYAADNIEYVLLIGDANPSTGTVPMKMLYPRGTSGTDVNAPSDIFYADLTGNWDLNGNGYFGQYSGDFGTGGVDRFWEVVVGRIPYYGTMTDLDNILQKIMDYQNQPASSVAWRRSSLLPMKDSDASTAAYRLAEAIRTNTLDPAGWSYHRIWDNATPAPETTPCTKPNVTNVWKAGSFGLVLWWTHGSSTSATDVMNTTYAAQLSDTYPAVTYQCSCSNAYPEASNNLCYTLLKKGAVSTVGATRVSWYEVGQSSFVNSASNAGMSYAYASRLVTDGMTNARALYDTTMYLSPGSAQFWMNYVDFIAYGDPSTYLWPRCQRRYVNAAAPAGGDGTSWATAYQDLQKAFDDRAMEIWVAAGTYKPDRGTGSRSASFRLTEKTAVYGGFASGETDLNQRNPAVNVTILSGDLAGDDGANFTNIAENSYNVVVSRGCNGSTILDGFTIRGGYANGSSNYIGSGPGIFNHVGSSPVISNCILTANRAKYYGGAIYVSSGAAPQVLNSTFDGNWAESNSGGAVSCQSGSRARFDNCLFTGNSGIYGGAVDCKSDYAGFVNCTFVANTARNTRGGAVRGYSSNAAFINCRFLGNTGGT
;
A
#
# COMPACT_ATOMS: atom_id res chain seq x y z
N TYR A 1 -5.12 -10.45 9.46
CA TYR A 1 -6.05 -11.54 9.09
C TYR A 1 -5.42 -12.47 8.05
N ALA A 2 -5.11 -12.01 6.83
CA ALA A 2 -4.30 -12.72 5.82
C ALA A 2 -3.02 -13.44 6.32
N GLU A 3 -2.27 -12.82 7.22
CA GLU A 3 -1.03 -13.39 7.77
C GLU A 3 -1.22 -14.18 9.08
N GLN A 4 -2.41 -14.15 9.71
CA GLN A 4 -2.70 -15.07 10.81
C GLN A 4 -2.71 -16.53 10.32
N ASN A 5 -2.81 -16.75 9.00
CA ASN A 5 -2.94 -18.06 8.36
C ASN A 5 -1.69 -18.56 7.60
N GLY A 6 -0.53 -17.90 7.71
CA GLY A 6 0.77 -18.55 7.44
C GLY A 6 1.33 -18.60 6.00
N GLU A 7 0.83 -17.83 5.03
CA GLU A 7 1.20 -18.04 3.61
C GLU A 7 2.36 -17.19 3.05
N TYR A 8 2.91 -16.24 3.82
CA TYR A 8 4.06 -15.44 3.36
C TYR A 8 5.36 -16.27 3.18
N GLU A 9 5.42 -17.47 3.76
CA GLU A 9 6.63 -18.31 3.77
C GLU A 9 6.95 -18.94 2.40
N ALA A 10 5.95 -19.20 1.54
CA ALA A 10 6.17 -19.81 0.22
C ALA A 10 6.91 -18.89 -0.78
N LEU A 11 6.97 -17.58 -0.51
CA LEU A 11 7.60 -16.57 -1.38
C LEU A 11 9.06 -16.28 -1.00
N THR A 12 9.50 -16.71 0.19
CA THR A 12 10.83 -16.41 0.75
C THR A 12 11.93 -17.40 0.34
N SER A 13 11.57 -18.58 -0.17
CA SER A 13 12.52 -19.66 -0.49
C SER A 13 13.14 -19.57 -1.89
N ALA A 14 12.67 -18.70 -2.78
CA ALA A 14 13.02 -18.73 -4.19
C ALA A 14 13.98 -17.61 -4.67
N GLY A 15 14.42 -16.67 -3.81
CA GLY A 15 15.41 -15.65 -4.19
C GLY A 15 14.96 -14.70 -5.32
N VAL A 16 13.65 -14.55 -5.53
CA VAL A 16 13.04 -13.94 -6.74
C VAL A 16 12.87 -12.42 -6.65
N LEU A 17 13.11 -11.79 -5.49
CA LEU A 17 12.65 -10.43 -5.22
C LEU A 17 13.74 -9.38 -5.55
N LYS A 18 13.52 -8.54 -6.57
CA LYS A 18 14.34 -7.35 -6.84
C LYS A 18 13.85 -6.15 -6.00
N ALA A 19 14.46 -4.99 -6.25
CA ALA A 19 14.25 -3.74 -5.54
C ALA A 19 12.79 -3.30 -5.51
N GLY A 20 12.22 -3.07 -4.33
CA GLY A 20 11.11 -2.13 -4.23
C GLY A 20 11.59 -0.68 -4.43
N PRO A 21 10.67 0.28 -4.62
CA PRO A 21 11.01 1.66 -4.95
C PRO A 21 11.85 2.32 -3.85
N MET A 22 12.94 2.98 -4.26
CA MET A 22 13.80 3.79 -3.39
C MET A 22 13.35 5.25 -3.48
N PHE A 23 12.51 5.68 -2.54
CA PHE A 23 12.14 7.08 -2.42
C PHE A 23 13.19 7.82 -1.60
N ASN A 24 13.75 8.91 -2.14
CA ASN A 24 14.62 9.79 -1.39
C ASN A 24 13.75 10.76 -0.55
N PRO A 25 13.72 10.64 0.79
CA PRO A 25 12.87 11.49 1.62
C PRO A 25 13.31 12.96 1.67
N ALA A 26 14.54 13.26 1.22
CA ALA A 26 15.09 14.61 1.22
C ALA A 26 14.67 15.44 -0.01
N VAL A 27 13.99 14.84 -1.00
CA VAL A 27 13.57 15.50 -2.25
C VAL A 27 12.07 15.29 -2.43
N PRO A 28 11.29 16.33 -2.81
CA PRO A 28 9.87 16.17 -3.13
C PRO A 28 9.67 15.04 -4.16
N PRO A 29 8.62 14.21 -4.00
CA PRO A 29 8.32 13.18 -5.00
C PRO A 29 7.90 13.83 -6.32
N ARG A 30 8.34 13.26 -7.44
CA ARG A 30 7.97 13.74 -8.78
C ARG A 30 6.73 13.03 -9.31
N PHE A 31 5.80 13.81 -9.85
CA PHE A 31 4.61 13.37 -10.57
C PHE A 31 4.82 13.65 -12.06
N VAL A 32 4.94 12.60 -12.87
CA VAL A 32 5.14 12.73 -14.32
C VAL A 32 3.82 12.55 -15.05
N ILE A 33 3.51 13.45 -15.98
CA ILE A 33 2.40 13.30 -16.91
C ILE A 33 2.99 12.98 -18.29
N ILE A 34 2.72 11.79 -18.81
CA ILE A 34 3.11 11.41 -20.17
C ILE A 34 1.91 11.60 -21.09
N THR A 35 2.06 12.48 -22.07
CA THR A 35 0.98 12.82 -23.00
C THR A 35 1.52 13.13 -24.40
N THR A 36 0.71 13.72 -25.27
CA THR A 36 1.16 14.21 -26.58
C THR A 36 1.25 15.73 -26.60
N SER A 37 2.13 16.28 -27.43
CA SER A 37 2.22 17.72 -27.67
C SER A 37 0.89 18.32 -28.15
N ALA A 38 0.13 17.55 -28.93
CA ALA A 38 -1.21 17.92 -29.37
C ALA A 38 -2.19 18.07 -28.19
N ILE A 39 -2.22 17.10 -27.25
CA ILE A 39 -3.06 17.18 -26.05
C ILE A 39 -2.59 18.32 -25.15
N GLN A 40 -1.28 18.43 -24.94
CA GLN A 40 -0.68 19.48 -24.10
C GLN A 40 -1.07 20.89 -24.58
N THR A 41 -1.08 21.10 -25.90
CA THR A 41 -1.43 22.38 -26.51
C THR A 41 -2.94 22.66 -26.47
N ALA A 42 -3.77 21.63 -26.69
CA ALA A 42 -5.20 21.80 -26.88
C ALA A 42 -6.03 21.73 -25.59
N SER A 43 -5.55 21.06 -24.54
CA SER A 43 -6.26 20.97 -23.26
C SER A 43 -6.28 22.30 -22.53
N THR A 44 -7.47 22.72 -22.09
CA THR A 44 -7.64 23.94 -21.28
C THR A 44 -7.45 23.68 -19.79
N LYS A 45 -7.34 22.41 -19.37
CA LYS A 45 -7.25 22.01 -17.97
C LYS A 45 -5.94 21.35 -17.57
N LEU A 46 -5.12 20.89 -18.52
CA LEU A 46 -3.87 20.21 -18.20
C LEU A 46 -2.90 21.12 -17.41
N ALA A 47 -2.72 22.38 -17.82
CA ALA A 47 -1.86 23.33 -17.09
C ALA A 47 -2.39 23.62 -15.67
N ASN A 48 -3.70 23.70 -15.49
CA ASN A 48 -4.32 23.84 -14.17
C ASN A 48 -4.09 22.60 -13.32
N PHE A 49 -4.18 21.41 -13.92
CA PHE A 49 -3.92 20.15 -13.25
C PHE A 49 -2.46 20.04 -12.79
N VAL A 50 -1.50 20.49 -13.62
CA VAL A 50 -0.08 20.60 -13.22
C VAL A 50 0.07 21.51 -12.00
N THR A 51 -0.52 22.71 -12.03
CA THR A 51 -0.47 23.66 -10.91
C THR A 51 -1.10 23.07 -9.65
N HIS A 52 -2.23 22.38 -9.81
CA HIS A 52 -2.91 21.68 -8.72
C HIS A 52 -2.01 20.61 -8.09
N LYS A 53 -1.31 19.80 -8.88
CA LYS A 53 -0.35 18.81 -8.36
C LYS A 53 0.84 19.44 -7.66
N GLN A 54 1.36 20.56 -8.17
CA GLN A 54 2.38 21.33 -7.48
C GLN A 54 1.89 21.83 -6.11
N SER A 55 0.64 22.27 -6.01
CA SER A 55 0.04 22.68 -4.72
C SER A 55 -0.11 21.53 -3.71
N GLN A 56 -0.13 20.28 -4.19
CA GLN A 56 -0.15 19.06 -3.34
C GLN A 56 1.26 18.61 -2.94
N GLY A 57 2.31 19.39 -3.24
CA GLY A 57 3.69 19.12 -2.85
C GLY A 57 4.47 18.22 -3.82
N PHE A 58 3.97 18.01 -5.04
CA PHE A 58 4.71 17.28 -6.08
C PHE A 58 5.59 18.24 -6.89
N ASP A 59 6.78 17.78 -7.25
CA ASP A 59 7.44 18.29 -8.45
C ASP A 59 6.73 17.68 -9.69
N VAL A 60 6.42 18.47 -10.72
CA VAL A 60 5.54 18.00 -11.81
C VAL A 60 6.17 18.27 -13.18
N SER A 61 6.29 17.21 -13.99
CA SER A 61 6.81 17.28 -15.35
C SER A 61 5.76 16.78 -16.35
N VAL A 62 5.62 17.48 -17.48
CA VAL A 62 4.84 17.02 -18.63
C VAL A 62 5.82 16.56 -19.70
N ILE A 63 5.71 15.30 -20.10
CA ILE A 63 6.61 14.59 -21.01
C ILE A 63 5.81 14.23 -22.25
N THR A 64 6.36 14.55 -23.42
CA THR A 64 5.69 14.35 -24.70
C THR A 64 6.50 13.45 -25.63
N GLU A 65 5.96 13.17 -26.82
CA GLU A 65 6.62 12.38 -27.85
C GLU A 65 7.98 12.94 -28.28
N SER A 66 8.24 14.24 -28.10
CA SER A 66 9.57 14.82 -28.34
C SER A 66 10.62 14.38 -27.32
N ASP A 67 10.17 14.00 -26.12
CA ASP A 67 11.04 13.62 -25.01
C ASP A 67 11.24 12.10 -24.96
N PHE A 68 10.15 11.33 -25.06
CA PHE A 68 10.23 9.86 -25.01
C PHE A 68 10.57 9.21 -26.36
N GLY A 69 10.53 9.96 -27.47
CA GLY A 69 10.91 9.48 -28.81
C GLY A 69 9.72 9.09 -29.71
N GLY A 70 8.49 9.26 -29.25
CA GLY A 70 7.28 9.10 -30.07
C GLY A 70 6.98 7.69 -30.55
N GLY A 71 6.30 7.60 -31.70
CA GLY A 71 5.80 6.34 -32.29
C GLY A 71 4.34 6.05 -31.97
N THR A 72 3.90 4.83 -32.27
CA THR A 72 2.56 4.31 -31.95
C THR A 72 2.65 2.85 -31.54
N GLY A 73 1.63 2.32 -30.87
CA GLY A 73 1.53 0.92 -30.46
C GLY A 73 2.79 0.43 -29.74
N ASP A 74 3.34 -0.72 -30.15
CA ASP A 74 4.50 -1.31 -29.47
C ASP A 74 5.73 -0.40 -29.43
N THR A 75 5.96 0.38 -30.48
CA THR A 75 7.10 1.33 -30.54
C THR A 75 6.95 2.41 -29.49
N ALA A 76 5.79 3.05 -29.39
CA ALA A 76 5.54 4.05 -28.36
C ALA A 76 5.60 3.45 -26.95
N ALA A 77 5.07 2.24 -26.75
CA ALA A 77 5.14 1.57 -25.46
C ALA A 77 6.58 1.35 -25.00
N ASN A 78 7.44 0.81 -25.88
CA ASN A 78 8.84 0.58 -25.53
C ASN A 78 9.58 1.90 -25.30
N ASN A 79 9.31 2.93 -26.10
CA ASN A 79 9.90 4.26 -25.95
C ASN A 79 9.54 4.93 -24.62
N ILE A 80 8.26 4.90 -24.23
CA ILE A 80 7.78 5.42 -22.94
C ILE A 80 8.47 4.67 -21.78
N ARG A 81 8.51 3.34 -21.82
CA ARG A 81 9.15 2.55 -20.77
C ARG A 81 10.65 2.83 -20.68
N ASN A 82 11.35 2.90 -21.80
CA ASN A 82 12.78 3.20 -21.84
C ASN A 82 13.09 4.58 -21.25
N TRP A 83 12.26 5.59 -21.55
CA TRP A 83 12.37 6.90 -20.92
C TRP A 83 12.17 6.80 -19.41
N LEU A 84 11.15 6.09 -18.94
CA LEU A 84 10.93 5.89 -17.50
C LEU A 84 12.10 5.19 -16.81
N ILE A 85 12.68 4.13 -17.41
CA ILE A 85 13.86 3.44 -16.90
C ILE A 85 15.05 4.40 -16.72
N GLY A 86 15.27 5.31 -17.68
CA GLY A 86 16.35 6.28 -17.63
C GLY A 86 16.17 7.38 -16.56
N HIS A 87 14.95 7.56 -16.05
CA HIS A 87 14.59 8.73 -15.24
C HIS A 87 14.11 8.40 -13.82
N TYR A 88 13.37 7.32 -13.60
CA TYR A 88 12.59 7.10 -12.37
C TYR A 88 13.38 7.27 -11.06
N ALA A 89 14.58 6.67 -11.00
CA ALA A 89 15.41 6.71 -9.80
C ALA A 89 16.11 8.06 -9.61
N ALA A 90 16.64 8.65 -10.69
CA ALA A 90 17.38 9.91 -10.63
C ALA A 90 16.46 11.09 -10.35
N ASP A 91 15.23 11.02 -10.86
CA ASP A 91 14.23 12.08 -10.78
C ASP A 91 13.23 11.89 -9.64
N ASN A 92 13.39 10.83 -8.82
CA ASN A 92 12.51 10.51 -7.70
C ASN A 92 11.02 10.43 -8.12
N ILE A 93 10.76 9.79 -9.27
CA ILE A 93 9.39 9.63 -9.81
C ILE A 93 8.60 8.70 -8.89
N GLU A 94 7.47 9.20 -8.37
CA GLU A 94 6.53 8.40 -7.56
C GLU A 94 5.30 8.00 -8.37
N TYR A 95 4.76 8.93 -9.16
CA TYR A 95 3.54 8.74 -9.92
C TYR A 95 3.74 9.05 -11.39
N VAL A 96 3.11 8.25 -12.25
CA VAL A 96 3.00 8.49 -13.69
C VAL A 96 1.53 8.52 -14.08
N LEU A 97 1.10 9.61 -14.71
CA LEU A 97 -0.23 9.73 -15.32
C LEU A 97 -0.09 9.67 -16.85
N LEU A 98 -0.64 8.63 -17.46
CA LEU A 98 -0.69 8.46 -18.91
C LEU A 98 -1.95 9.12 -19.47
N ILE A 99 -1.80 10.06 -20.40
CA ILE A 99 -2.92 10.74 -21.07
C ILE A 99 -2.76 10.66 -22.58
N GLY A 100 -3.53 9.78 -23.23
CA GLY A 100 -3.46 9.58 -24.68
C GLY A 100 -4.26 8.37 -25.15
N ASP A 101 -4.18 8.08 -26.45
CA ASP A 101 -4.84 6.91 -27.05
C ASP A 101 -4.21 5.63 -26.49
N ALA A 102 -5.02 4.86 -25.76
CA ALA A 102 -4.61 3.66 -25.05
C ALA A 102 -4.56 2.41 -25.94
N ASN A 103 -4.98 2.49 -27.21
CA ASN A 103 -5.00 1.34 -28.11
C ASN A 103 -3.60 0.71 -28.23
N PRO A 104 -3.42 -0.59 -27.91
CA PRO A 104 -2.11 -1.22 -27.87
C PRO A 104 -1.43 -1.35 -29.23
N SER A 105 -2.19 -1.29 -30.33
CA SER A 105 -1.66 -1.42 -31.69
C SER A 105 -1.43 -0.07 -32.36
N THR A 106 -2.27 0.93 -32.09
CA THR A 106 -2.27 2.21 -32.84
C THR A 106 -2.07 3.44 -31.96
N GLY A 107 -2.16 3.31 -30.64
CA GLY A 107 -2.18 4.44 -29.71
C GLY A 107 -0.83 5.15 -29.61
N THR A 108 -0.88 6.46 -29.39
CA THR A 108 0.31 7.31 -29.20
C THR A 108 0.83 7.31 -27.76
N VAL A 109 -0.03 6.98 -26.80
CA VAL A 109 0.33 6.66 -25.41
C VAL A 109 -0.32 5.31 -25.07
N PRO A 110 0.09 4.23 -25.75
CA PRO A 110 -0.66 2.98 -25.78
C PRO A 110 -0.49 2.20 -24.48
N MET A 111 -1.35 1.20 -24.26
CA MET A 111 -1.02 0.11 -23.34
C MET A 111 -0.06 -0.88 -24.03
N LYS A 112 0.82 -1.55 -23.28
CA LYS A 112 1.64 -2.63 -23.85
C LYS A 112 0.79 -3.88 -24.03
N MET A 113 0.82 -4.50 -25.21
CA MET A 113 0.20 -5.82 -25.39
C MET A 113 1.05 -6.89 -24.70
N LEU A 114 0.48 -7.57 -23.71
CA LEU A 114 1.11 -8.69 -22.99
C LEU A 114 0.44 -10.01 -23.32
N TYR A 115 1.12 -11.12 -23.00
CA TYR A 115 0.70 -12.50 -23.30
C TYR A 115 0.77 -13.41 -22.05
N PRO A 116 0.07 -13.08 -20.95
CA PRO A 116 0.20 -13.77 -19.67
C PRO A 116 -0.09 -15.28 -19.74
N ARG A 117 -0.95 -15.70 -20.68
CA ARG A 117 -1.34 -17.10 -20.89
C ARG A 117 -0.70 -17.72 -22.13
N GLY A 118 0.37 -17.13 -22.65
CA GLY A 118 1.12 -17.64 -23.80
C GLY A 118 0.53 -17.20 -25.14
N THR A 119 0.68 -18.04 -26.17
CA THR A 119 0.36 -17.68 -27.56
C THR A 119 -0.69 -18.57 -28.21
N SER A 120 -1.13 -19.61 -27.51
CA SER A 120 -2.10 -20.60 -27.99
C SER A 120 -3.27 -20.74 -27.03
N GLY A 121 -4.48 -20.87 -27.57
CA GLY A 121 -5.72 -20.95 -26.79
C GLY A 121 -6.58 -19.69 -26.93
N THR A 122 -7.62 -19.58 -26.10
CA THR A 122 -8.46 -18.37 -26.01
C THR A 122 -7.91 -17.43 -24.94
N ASP A 123 -8.22 -16.14 -25.02
CA ASP A 123 -7.97 -15.14 -23.96
C ASP A 123 -6.51 -15.14 -23.48
N VAL A 124 -5.60 -15.08 -24.45
CA VAL A 124 -4.16 -15.23 -24.21
C VAL A 124 -3.45 -13.90 -23.94
N ASN A 125 -4.02 -12.79 -24.39
CA ASN A 125 -3.42 -11.46 -24.33
C ASN A 125 -4.13 -10.53 -23.35
N ALA A 126 -3.41 -9.49 -22.90
CA ALA A 126 -3.91 -8.41 -22.05
C ALA A 126 -3.13 -7.11 -22.32
N PRO A 127 -3.76 -6.06 -22.86
CA PRO A 127 -3.16 -4.72 -22.85
C PRO A 127 -2.96 -4.23 -21.42
N SER A 128 -1.77 -3.72 -21.08
CA SER A 128 -1.47 -3.34 -19.70
C SER A 128 -0.60 -2.11 -19.56
N ASP A 129 -0.77 -1.44 -18.41
CA ASP A 129 0.07 -0.35 -17.94
C ASP A 129 1.11 -0.79 -16.89
N ILE A 130 1.03 -2.02 -16.35
CA ILE A 130 2.03 -2.52 -15.40
C ILE A 130 3.44 -2.57 -16.02
N PHE A 131 3.52 -2.67 -17.35
CA PHE A 131 4.77 -2.56 -18.12
C PHE A 131 5.49 -1.22 -17.88
N TYR A 132 4.75 -0.15 -17.57
CA TYR A 132 5.31 1.15 -17.22
C TYR A 132 5.57 1.32 -15.73
N ALA A 133 5.03 0.42 -14.90
CA ALA A 133 5.19 0.44 -13.44
C ALA A 133 6.41 -0.39 -13.01
N ASP A 134 6.58 -1.58 -13.57
CA ASP A 134 7.77 -2.42 -13.41
C ASP A 134 8.85 -2.01 -14.43
N LEU A 135 9.88 -1.36 -13.93
CA LEU A 135 10.98 -0.79 -14.70
C LEU A 135 12.26 -1.62 -14.59
N THR A 136 12.33 -2.58 -13.68
CA THR A 136 13.53 -3.41 -13.44
C THR A 136 13.39 -4.87 -13.89
N GLY A 137 12.16 -5.32 -14.12
CA GLY A 137 11.85 -6.64 -14.67
C GLY A 137 12.12 -6.75 -16.17
N ASN A 138 12.63 -7.90 -16.60
CA ASN A 138 12.68 -8.22 -18.03
C ASN A 138 11.35 -8.87 -18.44
N TRP A 139 10.55 -8.12 -19.20
CA TRP A 139 9.24 -8.58 -19.69
C TRP A 139 9.31 -9.53 -20.87
N ASP A 140 10.47 -9.75 -21.47
CA ASP A 140 10.72 -10.75 -22.51
C ASP A 140 12.03 -11.48 -22.16
N LEU A 141 12.00 -12.21 -21.04
CA LEU A 141 13.17 -12.87 -20.48
C LEU A 141 13.69 -13.97 -21.41
N ASN A 142 12.79 -14.67 -22.07
CA ASN A 142 13.12 -15.74 -22.99
C ASN A 142 13.44 -15.24 -24.42
N GLY A 143 13.20 -13.96 -24.72
CA GLY A 143 13.54 -13.31 -25.98
C GLY A 143 12.69 -13.75 -27.17
N ASN A 144 11.47 -14.22 -26.94
CA ASN A 144 10.59 -14.73 -28.00
C ASN A 144 9.63 -13.66 -28.56
N GLY A 145 9.67 -12.43 -28.05
CA GLY A 145 8.84 -11.31 -28.48
C GLY A 145 7.42 -11.30 -27.92
N TYR A 146 7.06 -12.24 -27.05
CA TYR A 146 5.77 -12.29 -26.37
C TYR A 146 5.93 -11.89 -24.91
N PHE A 147 5.61 -10.64 -24.62
CA PHE A 147 5.94 -10.03 -23.34
C PHE A 147 5.02 -10.54 -22.21
N GLY A 148 5.61 -10.87 -21.06
CA GLY A 148 4.90 -11.11 -19.80
C GLY A 148 4.30 -12.52 -19.65
N GLN A 149 4.82 -13.53 -20.33
CA GLN A 149 4.36 -14.91 -20.20
C GLN A 149 4.62 -15.47 -18.80
N TYR A 150 3.61 -16.09 -18.19
CA TYR A 150 3.76 -16.70 -16.85
C TYR A 150 4.87 -17.77 -16.77
N SER A 151 5.02 -18.60 -17.80
CA SER A 151 6.00 -19.70 -17.80
C SER A 151 7.41 -19.28 -18.24
N GLY A 152 7.57 -18.08 -18.78
CA GLY A 152 8.79 -17.66 -19.47
C GLY A 152 9.42 -16.38 -18.93
N ASP A 153 8.59 -15.43 -18.49
CA ASP A 153 9.04 -14.08 -18.12
C ASP A 153 8.74 -13.76 -16.66
N PHE A 154 7.85 -14.48 -15.98
CA PHE A 154 7.57 -14.27 -14.56
C PHE A 154 8.62 -14.98 -13.69
N GLY A 155 9.23 -14.23 -12.76
CA GLY A 155 10.14 -14.77 -11.76
C GLY A 155 11.59 -14.25 -11.88
N THR A 156 12.56 -15.04 -11.44
CA THR A 156 13.94 -14.57 -11.25
C THR A 156 14.54 -14.07 -12.54
N GLY A 157 15.00 -12.81 -12.55
CA GLY A 157 15.58 -12.15 -13.73
C GLY A 157 14.53 -11.50 -14.64
N GLY A 158 13.32 -12.06 -14.68
CA GLY A 158 12.19 -11.55 -15.44
C GLY A 158 11.38 -10.49 -14.71
N VAL A 159 10.09 -10.41 -15.07
CA VAL A 159 9.04 -9.65 -14.40
C VAL A 159 8.85 -10.17 -12.99
N ASP A 160 8.74 -9.25 -12.05
CA ASP A 160 8.32 -9.57 -10.70
C ASP A 160 7.04 -8.83 -10.32
N ARG A 161 6.68 -8.83 -9.03
CA ARG A 161 5.44 -8.23 -8.53
C ARG A 161 5.67 -6.83 -7.95
N PHE A 162 6.89 -6.33 -8.02
CA PHE A 162 7.24 -5.00 -7.58
C PHE A 162 7.14 -4.04 -8.76
N TRP A 163 6.89 -2.80 -8.40
CA TRP A 163 6.72 -1.70 -9.33
C TRP A 163 7.55 -0.55 -8.75
N GLU A 164 8.25 0.15 -9.62
CA GLU A 164 9.11 1.27 -9.26
C GLU A 164 8.33 2.58 -9.18
N VAL A 165 7.25 2.69 -9.96
CA VAL A 165 6.38 3.87 -10.03
C VAL A 165 4.91 3.46 -10.05
N VAL A 166 4.02 4.30 -9.51
CA VAL A 166 2.58 4.05 -9.53
C VAL A 166 1.96 4.70 -10.77
N VAL A 167 1.39 3.89 -11.66
CA VAL A 167 0.84 4.37 -12.94
C VAL A 167 -0.69 4.44 -12.90
N GLY A 168 -1.25 5.57 -13.33
CA GLY A 168 -2.68 5.71 -13.65
C GLY A 168 -2.87 6.27 -15.05
N ARG A 169 -4.09 6.15 -15.60
CA ARG A 169 -4.37 6.51 -17.00
C ARG A 169 -5.66 7.30 -17.16
N ILE A 170 -5.63 8.34 -17.99
CA ILE A 170 -6.85 8.93 -18.56
C ILE A 170 -6.82 8.64 -20.07
N PRO A 171 -7.58 7.65 -20.56
CA PRO A 171 -7.64 7.36 -21.98
C PRO A 171 -8.17 8.57 -22.76
N TYR A 172 -7.56 8.88 -23.89
CA TYR A 172 -8.02 9.94 -24.80
C TYR A 172 -8.58 9.32 -26.08
N TYR A 173 -9.90 9.42 -26.26
CA TYR A 173 -10.61 8.88 -27.43
C TYR A 173 -11.04 9.97 -28.42
N GLY A 174 -10.25 11.05 -28.53
CA GLY A 174 -10.46 12.11 -29.52
C GLY A 174 -11.35 13.28 -29.09
N THR A 175 -11.87 13.28 -27.85
CA THR A 175 -12.74 14.36 -27.34
C THR A 175 -12.05 15.15 -26.24
N MET A 176 -11.57 16.35 -26.55
CA MET A 176 -10.86 17.21 -25.58
C MET A 176 -11.74 17.61 -24.39
N THR A 177 -13.02 17.90 -24.63
CA THR A 177 -13.97 18.24 -23.56
C THR A 177 -14.13 17.12 -22.54
N ASP A 178 -14.09 15.85 -22.97
CA ASP A 178 -14.15 14.71 -22.04
C ASP A 178 -12.91 14.70 -21.13
N LEU A 179 -11.71 14.87 -21.70
CA LEU A 179 -10.46 14.95 -20.93
C LEU A 179 -10.48 16.13 -19.96
N ASP A 180 -10.83 17.33 -20.43
CA ASP A 180 -10.85 18.53 -19.60
C ASP A 180 -11.85 18.41 -18.44
N ASN A 181 -13.02 17.79 -18.67
CA ASN A 181 -14.01 17.52 -17.63
C ASN A 181 -13.49 16.52 -16.59
N ILE A 182 -12.78 15.46 -17.02
CA ILE A 182 -12.16 14.49 -16.12
C ILE A 182 -11.10 15.18 -15.25
N LEU A 183 -10.20 15.95 -15.85
CA LEU A 183 -9.16 16.69 -15.12
C LEU A 183 -9.77 17.67 -14.11
N GLN A 184 -10.79 18.44 -14.52
CA GLN A 184 -11.49 19.36 -13.63
C GLN A 184 -12.13 18.62 -12.45
N LYS A 185 -12.85 17.53 -12.70
CA LYS A 185 -13.47 16.72 -11.66
C LYS A 185 -12.46 16.19 -10.64
N ILE A 186 -11.30 15.72 -11.09
CA ILE A 186 -10.25 15.24 -10.20
C ILE A 186 -9.73 16.38 -9.33
N MET A 187 -9.48 17.57 -9.89
CA MET A 187 -9.08 18.75 -9.12
C MET A 187 -10.16 19.13 -8.09
N ASP A 188 -11.43 19.19 -8.50
CA ASP A 188 -12.55 19.54 -7.63
C ASP A 188 -12.68 18.55 -6.48
N TYR A 189 -12.60 17.25 -6.77
CA TYR A 189 -12.61 16.19 -5.76
C TYR A 189 -11.43 16.33 -4.79
N GLN A 190 -10.22 16.61 -5.26
CA GLN A 190 -9.06 16.73 -4.39
C GLN A 190 -9.05 18.02 -3.55
N ASN A 191 -9.71 19.07 -4.03
CA ASN A 191 -9.83 20.35 -3.32
C ASN A 191 -11.01 20.42 -2.33
N GLN A 192 -11.84 19.38 -2.23
CA GLN A 192 -12.90 19.35 -1.22
C GLN A 192 -12.31 19.39 0.20
N PRO A 193 -12.75 20.31 1.07
CA PRO A 193 -12.26 20.38 2.43
C PRO A 193 -12.60 19.10 3.22
N ALA A 194 -11.74 18.71 4.16
CA ALA A 194 -11.93 17.51 4.98
C ALA A 194 -13.32 17.44 5.66
N SER A 195 -13.89 18.60 6.02
CA SER A 195 -15.22 18.71 6.64
C SER A 195 -16.39 18.34 5.72
N SER A 196 -16.21 18.36 4.40
CA SER A 196 -17.30 18.10 3.43
C SER A 196 -17.22 16.72 2.76
N VAL A 197 -16.27 15.87 3.15
CA VAL A 197 -16.00 14.59 2.47
C VAL A 197 -16.45 13.36 3.26
N ALA A 198 -17.21 13.54 4.34
CA ALA A 198 -17.71 12.44 5.17
C ALA A 198 -18.49 11.39 4.34
N TRP A 199 -19.19 11.83 3.29
CA TRP A 199 -19.90 10.96 2.34
C TRP A 199 -19.02 9.90 1.68
N ARG A 200 -17.71 10.14 1.58
CA ARG A 200 -16.79 9.19 0.96
C ARG A 200 -16.60 7.92 1.79
N ARG A 201 -16.94 7.95 3.09
CA ARG A 201 -16.98 6.78 3.99
C ARG A 201 -18.29 6.00 3.85
N SER A 202 -18.68 5.74 2.62
CA SER A 202 -19.87 4.98 2.26
C SER A 202 -19.61 4.13 1.02
N SER A 203 -20.01 2.85 1.05
CA SER A 203 -19.80 1.92 -0.05
C SER A 203 -21.10 1.40 -0.65
N LEU A 204 -21.21 1.34 -1.98
CA LEU A 204 -22.24 0.60 -2.69
C LEU A 204 -21.66 -0.75 -3.14
N LEU A 205 -22.35 -1.85 -2.81
CA LEU A 205 -21.90 -3.22 -3.04
C LEU A 205 -22.93 -4.02 -3.87
N PRO A 206 -23.06 -3.76 -5.19
CA PRO A 206 -23.94 -4.54 -6.04
C PRO A 206 -23.24 -5.84 -6.49
N MET A 207 -23.89 -6.98 -6.30
CA MET A 207 -23.32 -8.31 -6.55
C MET A 207 -24.30 -9.15 -7.37
N LYS A 208 -23.80 -9.75 -8.44
CA LYS A 208 -24.54 -10.70 -9.27
C LYS A 208 -23.73 -11.97 -9.40
N ASP A 209 -24.37 -13.11 -9.15
CA ASP A 209 -23.68 -14.40 -9.08
C ASP A 209 -22.91 -14.70 -10.38
N SER A 210 -21.66 -15.15 -10.22
CA SER A 210 -20.79 -15.45 -11.35
C SER A 210 -21.12 -16.79 -11.98
N ASP A 211 -21.66 -17.73 -11.21
CA ASP A 211 -22.27 -18.96 -11.72
C ASP A 211 -23.19 -19.56 -10.65
N ALA A 212 -23.84 -20.69 -10.96
CA ALA A 212 -24.79 -21.35 -10.07
C ALA A 212 -24.21 -21.77 -8.71
N SER A 213 -22.88 -21.92 -8.59
CA SER A 213 -22.17 -22.32 -7.37
C SER A 213 -21.36 -21.19 -6.73
N THR A 214 -21.15 -20.09 -7.45
CA THR A 214 -20.31 -18.96 -7.03
C THR A 214 -21.17 -17.73 -6.72
N ALA A 215 -21.64 -17.68 -5.48
CA ALA A 215 -22.51 -16.61 -5.01
C ALA A 215 -21.72 -15.32 -4.70
N ALA A 216 -21.96 -14.26 -5.47
CA ALA A 216 -21.16 -13.04 -5.43
C ALA A 216 -21.37 -12.22 -4.13
N TYR A 217 -22.52 -12.36 -3.47
CA TYR A 217 -22.80 -11.68 -2.20
C TYR A 217 -21.76 -12.00 -1.10
N ARG A 218 -21.12 -13.17 -1.17
CA ARG A 218 -20.09 -13.57 -0.21
C ARG A 218 -18.89 -12.63 -0.22
N LEU A 219 -18.54 -12.08 -1.39
CA LEU A 219 -17.49 -11.06 -1.49
C LEU A 219 -17.90 -9.77 -0.78
N ALA A 220 -19.13 -9.30 -1.02
CA ALA A 220 -19.66 -8.12 -0.35
C ALA A 220 -19.67 -8.29 1.18
N GLU A 221 -20.12 -9.43 1.69
CA GLU A 221 -20.13 -9.70 3.13
C GLU A 221 -18.72 -9.81 3.72
N ALA A 222 -17.77 -10.36 2.98
CA ALA A 222 -16.37 -10.40 3.39
C ALA A 222 -15.76 -8.98 3.47
N ILE A 223 -16.02 -8.13 2.48
CA ILE A 223 -15.57 -6.72 2.48
C ILE A 223 -16.24 -5.97 3.64
N ARG A 224 -17.55 -6.12 3.81
CA ARG A 224 -18.33 -5.49 4.89
C ARG A 224 -17.74 -5.83 6.26
N THR A 225 -17.70 -7.11 6.58
CA THR A 225 -17.31 -7.61 7.92
C THR A 225 -15.85 -7.31 8.24
N ASN A 226 -14.94 -7.45 7.27
CA ASN A 226 -13.51 -7.38 7.53
C ASN A 226 -12.90 -5.99 7.28
N THR A 227 -13.59 -5.11 6.55
CA THR A 227 -13.05 -3.83 6.10
C THR A 227 -13.95 -2.67 6.47
N LEU A 228 -15.24 -2.71 6.11
CA LEU A 228 -16.14 -1.57 6.29
C LEU A 228 -16.59 -1.40 7.74
N ASP A 229 -17.10 -2.46 8.38
CA ASP A 229 -17.58 -2.40 9.77
C ASP A 229 -16.47 -1.95 10.74
N PRO A 230 -15.24 -2.53 10.69
CA PRO A 230 -14.16 -2.11 11.59
C PRO A 230 -13.68 -0.68 11.36
N ALA A 231 -13.85 -0.16 10.13
CA ALA A 231 -13.53 1.21 9.79
C ALA A 231 -14.69 2.20 10.09
N GLY A 232 -15.84 1.70 10.55
CA GLY A 232 -17.05 2.50 10.79
C GLY A 232 -17.68 3.06 9.51
N TRP A 233 -17.54 2.36 8.38
CA TRP A 233 -18.10 2.79 7.10
C TRP A 233 -19.56 2.39 6.96
N SER A 234 -20.36 3.31 6.41
CA SER A 234 -21.71 2.96 5.95
C SER A 234 -21.64 2.16 4.64
N TYR A 235 -22.68 1.38 4.36
CA TYR A 235 -22.75 0.60 3.12
C TYR A 235 -24.20 0.41 2.67
N HIS A 236 -24.37 0.13 1.37
CA HIS A 236 -25.63 -0.30 0.78
C HIS A 236 -25.37 -1.49 -0.14
N ARG A 237 -26.08 -2.59 0.08
CA ARG A 237 -25.86 -3.86 -0.62
C ARG A 237 -27.01 -4.14 -1.57
N ILE A 238 -26.67 -4.74 -2.72
CA ILE A 238 -27.64 -5.12 -3.74
C ILE A 238 -27.27 -6.50 -4.27
N TRP A 239 -28.16 -7.48 -4.15
CA TRP A 239 -28.04 -8.80 -4.80
C TRP A 239 -29.42 -9.41 -4.97
N ASP A 240 -29.50 -10.59 -5.58
CA ASP A 240 -30.74 -11.33 -5.74
C ASP A 240 -31.22 -11.92 -4.39
N ASN A 241 -32.31 -12.69 -4.35
CA ASN A 241 -32.85 -13.19 -3.08
C ASN A 241 -31.92 -14.24 -2.41
N ALA A 242 -30.94 -13.79 -1.64
CA ALA A 242 -30.02 -14.60 -0.84
C ALA A 242 -30.06 -14.23 0.66
N THR A 243 -29.54 -15.13 1.49
CA THR A 243 -29.31 -14.90 2.93
C THR A 243 -27.82 -14.61 3.14
N PRO A 244 -27.42 -13.49 3.77
CA PRO A 244 -28.28 -12.45 4.37
C PRO A 244 -29.00 -11.59 3.33
N ALA A 245 -30.14 -11.01 3.71
CA ALA A 245 -30.91 -10.12 2.82
C ALA A 245 -30.15 -8.79 2.60
N PRO A 246 -30.10 -8.26 1.36
CA PRO A 246 -29.53 -6.95 1.05
C PRO A 246 -30.53 -5.81 1.31
N GLU A 247 -30.04 -4.57 1.34
CA GLU A 247 -30.88 -3.37 1.42
C GLU A 247 -31.70 -3.15 0.13
N THR A 248 -31.32 -3.75 -0.99
CA THR A 248 -32.10 -3.73 -2.24
C THR A 248 -31.99 -5.05 -2.99
N THR A 249 -33.14 -5.55 -3.47
CA THR A 249 -33.26 -6.77 -4.30
C THR A 249 -34.33 -6.55 -5.37
N PRO A 250 -34.20 -7.13 -6.58
CA PRO A 250 -33.06 -7.90 -7.08
C PRO A 250 -31.91 -7.00 -7.59
N CYS A 251 -30.76 -7.59 -7.91
CA CYS A 251 -29.68 -6.86 -8.58
C CYS A 251 -30.03 -6.65 -10.05
N THR A 252 -30.35 -5.40 -10.40
CA THR A 252 -30.65 -4.98 -11.78
C THR A 252 -30.04 -3.61 -12.05
N LYS A 253 -29.69 -3.34 -13.32
CA LYS A 253 -29.08 -2.05 -13.71
C LYS A 253 -29.92 -0.84 -13.27
N PRO A 254 -31.27 -0.85 -13.40
CA PRO A 254 -32.12 0.21 -12.83
C PRO A 254 -31.97 0.36 -11.32
N ASN A 255 -32.03 -0.74 -10.54
CA ASN A 255 -31.92 -0.67 -9.09
C ASN A 255 -30.55 -0.12 -8.66
N VAL A 256 -29.47 -0.62 -9.23
CA VAL A 256 -28.11 -0.13 -8.95
C VAL A 256 -27.97 1.35 -9.28
N THR A 257 -28.46 1.77 -10.45
CA THR A 257 -28.36 3.17 -10.89
C THR A 257 -29.22 4.11 -10.03
N ASN A 258 -30.42 3.68 -9.66
CA ASN A 258 -31.31 4.47 -8.82
C ASN A 258 -30.73 4.66 -7.41
N VAL A 259 -30.20 3.59 -6.81
CA VAL A 259 -29.51 3.67 -5.52
C VAL A 259 -28.29 4.56 -5.61
N TRP A 260 -27.44 4.40 -6.64
CA TRP A 260 -26.23 5.23 -6.79
C TRP A 260 -26.58 6.71 -6.97
N LYS A 261 -27.59 7.04 -7.78
CA LYS A 261 -28.03 8.44 -7.96
C LYS A 261 -28.62 9.07 -6.70
N ALA A 262 -29.32 8.28 -5.88
CA ALA A 262 -29.97 8.76 -4.67
C ALA A 262 -29.00 8.83 -3.47
N GLY A 263 -27.96 8.00 -3.46
CA GLY A 263 -26.97 7.92 -2.40
C GLY A 263 -25.72 8.76 -2.66
N SER A 264 -24.86 8.80 -1.65
CA SER A 264 -23.54 9.43 -1.72
C SER A 264 -22.50 8.38 -1.33
N PHE A 265 -21.84 7.79 -2.33
CA PHE A 265 -20.92 6.67 -2.14
C PHE A 265 -19.51 7.07 -2.55
N GLY A 266 -18.54 6.95 -1.65
CA GLY A 266 -17.13 7.12 -1.99
C GLY A 266 -16.54 5.91 -2.71
N LEU A 267 -17.10 4.72 -2.49
CA LEU A 267 -16.61 3.46 -3.02
C LEU A 267 -17.75 2.65 -3.65
N VAL A 268 -17.54 2.12 -4.84
CA VAL A 268 -18.47 1.18 -5.49
C VAL A 268 -17.71 -0.05 -5.99
N LEU A 269 -18.08 -1.22 -5.47
CA LEU A 269 -17.40 -2.49 -5.77
C LEU A 269 -18.43 -3.53 -6.16
N TRP A 270 -18.25 -4.17 -7.30
CA TRP A 270 -19.11 -5.27 -7.72
C TRP A 270 -18.32 -6.47 -8.21
N TRP A 271 -19.01 -7.60 -8.29
CA TRP A 271 -18.54 -8.81 -8.95
C TRP A 271 -19.67 -9.41 -9.79
N THR A 272 -19.39 -9.64 -11.08
CA THR A 272 -20.29 -10.24 -12.08
C THR A 272 -19.51 -10.56 -13.37
N HIS A 273 -20.20 -11.08 -14.39
CA HIS A 273 -19.66 -11.16 -15.76
C HIS A 273 -19.60 -9.79 -16.43
N GLY A 274 -18.74 -9.65 -17.45
CA GLY A 274 -18.56 -8.38 -18.13
C GLY A 274 -18.28 -8.48 -19.63
N SER A 275 -18.50 -7.36 -20.30
CA SER A 275 -18.03 -7.05 -21.66
C SER A 275 -17.43 -5.65 -21.66
N SER A 276 -16.94 -5.16 -22.81
CA SER A 276 -16.41 -3.80 -22.89
C SER A 276 -17.37 -2.71 -22.42
N THR A 277 -18.68 -2.91 -22.56
CA THR A 277 -19.71 -1.89 -22.28
C THR A 277 -20.71 -2.27 -21.19
N SER A 278 -20.56 -3.42 -20.54
CA SER A 278 -21.53 -3.89 -19.54
C SER A 278 -20.87 -4.74 -18.45
N ALA A 279 -21.43 -4.64 -17.24
CA ALA A 279 -21.31 -5.59 -16.15
C ALA A 279 -22.70 -6.22 -15.95
N THR A 280 -22.81 -7.55 -16.04
CA THR A 280 -24.10 -8.26 -16.10
C THR A 280 -24.96 -7.90 -14.89
N ASP A 281 -26.17 -7.42 -15.18
CA ASP A 281 -27.18 -6.90 -14.24
C ASP A 281 -26.77 -5.79 -13.26
N VAL A 282 -25.49 -5.40 -13.21
CA VAL A 282 -24.99 -4.37 -12.30
C VAL A 282 -25.01 -3.00 -12.96
N MET A 283 -24.34 -2.85 -14.11
CA MET A 283 -24.15 -1.54 -14.76
C MET A 283 -23.87 -1.70 -16.26
N ASN A 284 -24.13 -0.67 -17.06
CA ASN A 284 -23.63 -0.56 -18.43
C ASN A 284 -23.44 0.91 -18.82
N THR A 285 -22.94 1.16 -20.02
CA THR A 285 -22.67 2.52 -20.51
C THR A 285 -23.92 3.41 -20.57
N THR A 286 -25.09 2.86 -20.92
CA THR A 286 -26.36 3.60 -20.95
C THR A 286 -26.79 4.10 -19.58
N TYR A 287 -26.63 3.28 -18.54
CA TYR A 287 -26.98 3.65 -17.17
C TYR A 287 -25.90 4.50 -16.49
N ALA A 288 -24.62 4.23 -16.76
CA ALA A 288 -23.50 5.03 -16.27
C ALA A 288 -23.60 6.50 -16.75
N ALA A 289 -24.02 6.74 -18.00
CA ALA A 289 -24.23 8.09 -18.53
C ALA A 289 -25.31 8.90 -17.77
N GLN A 290 -26.18 8.25 -17.00
CA GLN A 290 -27.24 8.88 -16.21
C GLN A 290 -26.76 9.34 -14.82
N LEU A 291 -25.56 8.96 -14.39
CA LEU A 291 -24.98 9.37 -13.12
C LEU A 291 -24.64 10.87 -13.11
N SER A 292 -24.11 11.38 -12.00
CA SER A 292 -23.63 12.76 -11.88
C SER A 292 -22.30 12.78 -11.14
N ASP A 293 -21.58 13.90 -11.22
CA ASP A 293 -20.31 14.10 -10.52
C ASP A 293 -20.48 14.85 -9.20
N THR A 294 -21.69 14.86 -8.63
CA THR A 294 -21.95 15.41 -7.28
C THR A 294 -21.20 14.60 -6.22
N TYR A 295 -21.19 13.28 -6.36
CA TYR A 295 -20.51 12.33 -5.46
C TYR A 295 -19.75 11.29 -6.29
N PRO A 296 -18.66 11.69 -6.99
CA PRO A 296 -17.97 10.79 -7.90
C PRO A 296 -17.17 9.75 -7.09
N ALA A 297 -17.51 8.48 -7.27
CA ALA A 297 -16.96 7.38 -6.49
C ALA A 297 -15.61 6.88 -7.04
N VAL A 298 -14.85 6.17 -6.22
CA VAL A 298 -13.84 5.22 -6.71
C VAL A 298 -14.55 3.91 -7.02
N THR A 299 -14.27 3.29 -8.16
CA THR A 299 -14.91 2.02 -8.56
C THR A 299 -13.90 0.89 -8.74
N TYR A 300 -14.27 -0.33 -8.35
CA TYR A 300 -13.59 -1.55 -8.77
C TYR A 300 -14.60 -2.46 -9.46
N GLN A 301 -14.34 -2.74 -10.72
CA GLN A 301 -15.24 -3.45 -11.62
C GLN A 301 -14.73 -4.88 -11.76
N CYS A 302 -15.10 -5.77 -10.84
CA CYS A 302 -14.71 -7.18 -10.90
C CYS A 302 -15.55 -7.91 -11.96
N SER A 303 -15.30 -7.57 -13.22
CA SER A 303 -16.00 -8.08 -14.40
C SER A 303 -15.12 -7.91 -15.63
N CYS A 304 -15.21 -8.87 -16.54
CA CYS A 304 -14.33 -8.95 -17.71
C CYS A 304 -14.44 -7.72 -18.61
N SER A 305 -13.29 -7.27 -19.12
CA SER A 305 -13.14 -6.34 -20.24
C SER A 305 -13.73 -4.95 -20.06
N ASN A 306 -14.14 -4.54 -18.86
CA ASN A 306 -14.72 -3.21 -18.65
C ASN A 306 -13.77 -2.04 -18.93
N ALA A 307 -12.46 -2.29 -19.00
CA ALA A 307 -11.43 -1.33 -19.38
C ALA A 307 -10.83 -1.60 -20.78
N TYR A 308 -11.53 -2.34 -21.66
CA TYR A 308 -11.04 -2.71 -23.01
C TYR A 308 -10.59 -1.47 -23.82
N PRO A 309 -9.27 -1.24 -24.02
CA PRO A 309 -8.77 0.06 -24.47
C PRO A 309 -9.15 0.39 -25.90
N GLU A 310 -9.41 -0.60 -26.76
CA GLU A 310 -9.82 -0.38 -28.15
C GLU A 310 -11.29 0.05 -28.29
N ALA A 311 -12.09 -0.08 -27.22
CA ALA A 311 -13.46 0.41 -27.19
C ALA A 311 -13.51 1.81 -26.56
N SER A 312 -13.73 2.84 -27.38
CA SER A 312 -13.77 4.25 -26.95
C SER A 312 -14.91 4.59 -25.98
N ASN A 313 -15.89 3.69 -25.86
CA ASN A 313 -17.01 3.78 -24.93
C ASN A 313 -16.98 2.67 -23.88
N ASN A 314 -15.81 2.13 -23.53
CA ASN A 314 -15.72 1.11 -22.49
C ASN A 314 -16.32 1.60 -21.15
N LEU A 315 -16.77 0.67 -20.32
CA LEU A 315 -17.53 0.97 -19.11
C LEU A 315 -16.71 1.78 -18.09
N CYS A 316 -15.42 1.44 -17.90
CA CYS A 316 -14.50 2.20 -17.05
C CYS A 316 -14.39 3.65 -17.49
N TYR A 317 -14.11 3.90 -18.77
CA TYR A 317 -14.03 5.26 -19.30
C TYR A 317 -15.37 6.01 -19.19
N THR A 318 -16.49 5.34 -19.44
CA THR A 318 -17.83 5.96 -19.33
C THR A 318 -18.12 6.42 -17.90
N LEU A 319 -17.76 5.61 -16.90
CA LEU A 319 -17.88 5.99 -15.49
C LEU A 319 -16.86 7.06 -15.10
N LEU A 320 -15.64 7.02 -15.63
CA LEU A 320 -14.65 8.08 -15.40
C LEU A 320 -15.14 9.43 -15.95
N LYS A 321 -15.87 9.44 -17.07
CA LYS A 321 -16.51 10.66 -17.56
C LYS A 321 -17.59 11.17 -16.61
N LYS A 322 -18.37 10.26 -16.00
CA LYS A 322 -19.47 10.64 -15.13
C LYS A 322 -19.77 9.58 -14.06
N GLY A 323 -19.80 9.99 -12.79
CA GLY A 323 -20.13 9.13 -11.65
C GLY A 323 -18.94 8.54 -10.93
N ALA A 324 -17.74 8.51 -11.55
CA ALA A 324 -16.52 8.08 -10.91
C ALA A 324 -15.38 9.11 -11.03
N VAL A 325 -14.57 9.22 -9.98
CA VAL A 325 -13.31 9.99 -9.98
C VAL A 325 -12.13 9.10 -10.41
N SER A 326 -12.26 7.79 -10.21
CA SER A 326 -11.30 6.77 -10.61
C SER A 326 -12.02 5.43 -10.81
N THR A 327 -11.54 4.63 -11.76
CA THR A 327 -12.11 3.30 -12.05
C THR A 327 -11.01 2.26 -12.21
N VAL A 328 -11.16 1.12 -11.56
CA VAL A 328 -10.31 -0.05 -11.76
C VAL A 328 -11.10 -1.12 -12.50
N GLY A 329 -10.60 -1.64 -13.61
CA GLY A 329 -11.26 -2.70 -14.36
C GLY A 329 -10.32 -3.50 -15.23
N ALA A 330 -10.79 -4.69 -15.63
CA ALA A 330 -10.06 -5.61 -16.49
C ALA A 330 -10.08 -5.14 -17.96
N THR A 331 -8.94 -5.15 -18.66
CA THR A 331 -8.88 -4.87 -20.10
C THR A 331 -9.34 -6.04 -20.97
N ARG A 332 -9.35 -7.26 -20.41
CA ARG A 332 -9.67 -8.55 -21.04
C ARG A 332 -10.40 -9.46 -20.04
N VAL A 333 -10.32 -10.77 -20.25
CA VAL A 333 -11.00 -11.76 -19.40
C VAL A 333 -10.26 -11.88 -18.07
N SER A 334 -11.01 -11.70 -16.98
CA SER A 334 -10.54 -11.89 -15.62
C SER A 334 -11.11 -13.19 -15.02
N TRP A 335 -10.34 -13.86 -14.17
CA TRP A 335 -10.58 -15.22 -13.72
C TRP A 335 -10.88 -15.33 -12.23
N TYR A 336 -11.72 -16.31 -11.88
CA TYR A 336 -12.06 -16.66 -10.51
C TYR A 336 -12.13 -18.17 -10.29
N GLU A 337 -12.28 -18.59 -9.03
CA GLU A 337 -12.44 -20.00 -8.67
C GLU A 337 -13.94 -20.37 -8.59
N VAL A 338 -14.35 -21.41 -9.30
CA VAL A 338 -15.74 -21.91 -9.21
C VAL A 338 -16.03 -22.39 -7.78
N GLY A 339 -17.12 -21.92 -7.19
CA GLY A 339 -17.49 -22.17 -5.81
C GLY A 339 -16.78 -21.29 -4.78
N GLN A 340 -16.04 -20.26 -5.21
CA GLN A 340 -15.25 -19.42 -4.30
C GLN A 340 -16.08 -18.84 -3.15
N SER A 341 -15.56 -19.01 -1.94
CA SER A 341 -16.15 -18.51 -0.69
C SER A 341 -15.17 -17.82 0.24
N SER A 342 -13.86 -17.92 -0.06
CA SER A 342 -12.79 -17.20 0.61
C SER A 342 -12.09 -16.28 -0.38
N PHE A 343 -11.83 -15.04 0.05
CA PHE A 343 -11.24 -13.98 -0.78
C PHE A 343 -9.90 -13.48 -0.24
N VAL A 344 -9.57 -13.88 0.99
CA VAL A 344 -8.31 -13.52 1.63
C VAL A 344 -7.18 -14.25 0.91
N ASN A 345 -6.11 -13.53 0.57
CA ASN A 345 -4.94 -14.06 -0.14
C ASN A 345 -5.22 -14.73 -1.49
N SER A 346 -6.39 -14.49 -2.09
CA SER A 346 -6.73 -15.09 -3.36
C SER A 346 -6.30 -14.18 -4.52
N ALA A 347 -5.63 -14.77 -5.51
CA ALA A 347 -5.27 -14.13 -6.77
C ALA A 347 -6.41 -14.14 -7.81
N SER A 348 -7.59 -14.63 -7.43
CA SER A 348 -8.80 -14.46 -8.23
C SER A 348 -9.15 -12.98 -8.35
N ASN A 349 -9.93 -12.62 -9.37
CA ASN A 349 -10.41 -11.24 -9.55
C ASN A 349 -11.19 -10.75 -8.32
N ALA A 350 -11.98 -11.62 -7.68
CA ALA A 350 -12.73 -11.34 -6.46
C ALA A 350 -11.82 -11.21 -5.24
N GLY A 351 -10.78 -12.04 -5.13
CA GLY A 351 -9.75 -11.90 -4.10
C GLY A 351 -8.97 -10.59 -4.21
N MET A 352 -8.64 -10.19 -5.44
CA MET A 352 -8.04 -8.89 -5.72
C MET A 352 -8.98 -7.73 -5.37
N SER A 353 -10.28 -7.84 -5.69
CA SER A 353 -11.30 -6.85 -5.27
C SER A 353 -11.39 -6.70 -3.75
N TYR A 354 -11.38 -7.81 -3.02
CA TYR A 354 -11.33 -7.82 -1.55
C TYR A 354 -10.06 -7.14 -1.02
N ALA A 355 -8.89 -7.49 -1.55
CA ALA A 355 -7.62 -6.89 -1.15
C ALA A 355 -7.58 -5.39 -1.44
N TYR A 356 -8.04 -4.97 -2.63
CA TYR A 356 -8.13 -3.57 -3.03
C TYR A 356 -8.99 -2.75 -2.08
N ALA A 357 -10.17 -3.27 -1.71
CA ALA A 357 -11.05 -2.61 -0.74
C ALA A 357 -10.34 -2.39 0.61
N SER A 358 -9.60 -3.41 1.09
CA SER A 358 -8.80 -3.31 2.32
C SER A 358 -7.69 -2.26 2.20
N ARG A 359 -6.99 -2.19 1.06
CA ARG A 359 -5.90 -1.22 0.83
C ARG A 359 -6.39 0.21 0.78
N LEU A 360 -7.54 0.42 0.15
CA LEU A 360 -8.20 1.70 0.15
C LEU A 360 -8.68 2.09 1.55
N VAL A 361 -9.55 1.29 2.14
CA VAL A 361 -10.27 1.70 3.36
C VAL A 361 -9.38 1.61 4.60
N THR A 362 -8.66 0.50 4.78
CA THR A 362 -7.89 0.22 5.99
C THR A 362 -6.50 0.82 5.94
N ASP A 363 -5.81 0.75 4.80
CA ASP A 363 -4.42 1.24 4.68
C ASP A 363 -4.35 2.70 4.22
N GLY A 364 -5.46 3.27 3.78
CA GLY A 364 -5.51 4.68 3.40
C GLY A 364 -4.75 5.01 2.12
N MET A 365 -4.55 4.03 1.23
CA MET A 365 -3.76 4.20 0.01
C MET A 365 -4.49 5.05 -1.06
N THR A 366 -3.73 5.58 -2.02
CA THR A 366 -4.33 6.12 -3.26
C THR A 366 -4.98 4.99 -4.07
N ASN A 367 -5.92 5.33 -4.95
CA ASN A 367 -6.61 4.36 -5.81
C ASN A 367 -5.64 3.45 -6.59
N ALA A 368 -4.69 4.01 -7.34
CA ALA A 368 -3.80 3.19 -8.15
C ALA A 368 -2.83 2.42 -7.25
N ARG A 369 -2.30 3.04 -6.19
CA ARG A 369 -1.40 2.36 -5.25
C ARG A 369 -2.09 1.15 -4.61
N ALA A 370 -3.35 1.26 -4.23
CA ALA A 370 -4.11 0.12 -3.68
C ALA A 370 -4.20 -1.07 -4.66
N LEU A 371 -4.28 -0.81 -5.96
CA LEU A 371 -4.26 -1.85 -7.00
C LEU A 371 -2.88 -2.51 -7.12
N TYR A 372 -1.82 -1.73 -7.30
CA TYR A 372 -0.46 -2.28 -7.39
C TYR A 372 -0.05 -3.03 -6.12
N ASP A 373 -0.38 -2.46 -4.96
CA ASP A 373 -0.13 -3.08 -3.68
C ASP A 373 -0.92 -4.39 -3.53
N THR A 374 -2.11 -4.52 -4.13
CA THR A 374 -2.81 -5.81 -4.20
C THR A 374 -2.02 -6.86 -5.00
N THR A 375 -1.49 -6.49 -6.17
CA THR A 375 -0.71 -7.42 -7.02
C THR A 375 0.63 -7.82 -6.41
N MET A 376 1.21 -6.96 -5.57
CA MET A 376 2.54 -7.14 -5.02
C MET A 376 2.67 -8.35 -4.08
N TYR A 377 1.63 -8.63 -3.27
CA TYR A 377 1.71 -9.66 -2.22
C TYR A 377 0.97 -10.93 -2.53
N LEU A 378 0.03 -10.89 -3.47
CA LEU A 378 -0.68 -12.08 -3.88
C LEU A 378 0.24 -12.91 -4.79
N SER A 379 0.26 -14.23 -4.61
CA SER A 379 0.93 -15.12 -5.55
C SER A 379 -0.08 -15.56 -6.60
N PRO A 380 0.19 -15.39 -7.91
CA PRO A 380 -0.76 -15.80 -8.94
C PRO A 380 -0.95 -17.32 -8.98
N GLY A 381 0.11 -18.12 -8.76
CA GLY A 381 0.03 -19.59 -8.74
C GLY A 381 -0.34 -20.26 -10.08
N SER A 382 -0.85 -19.51 -11.05
CA SER A 382 -1.25 -19.97 -12.39
C SER A 382 -1.19 -18.83 -13.40
N ALA A 383 -1.18 -19.16 -14.70
CA ALA A 383 -1.24 -18.17 -15.76
C ALA A 383 -2.58 -17.41 -15.81
N GLN A 384 -3.68 -18.04 -15.41
CA GLN A 384 -5.01 -17.40 -15.33
C GLN A 384 -5.04 -16.28 -14.28
N PHE A 385 -4.48 -16.52 -13.11
CA PHE A 385 -4.44 -15.50 -12.07
C PHE A 385 -3.29 -14.51 -12.28
N TRP A 386 -2.21 -14.90 -12.96
CA TRP A 386 -1.25 -13.94 -13.48
C TRP A 386 -1.89 -12.97 -14.47
N MET A 387 -2.78 -13.45 -15.33
CA MET A 387 -3.56 -12.59 -16.21
C MET A 387 -4.34 -11.53 -15.43
N ASN A 388 -4.99 -11.87 -14.31
CA ASN A 388 -5.66 -10.85 -13.48
C ASN A 388 -4.71 -9.72 -13.05
N TYR A 389 -3.44 -10.00 -12.77
CA TYR A 389 -2.52 -8.99 -12.24
C TYR A 389 -2.18 -7.95 -13.28
N VAL A 390 -1.95 -8.41 -14.51
CA VAL A 390 -1.61 -7.53 -15.62
C VAL A 390 -2.85 -6.91 -16.25
N ASP A 391 -4.04 -7.49 -16.06
CA ASP A 391 -5.26 -7.11 -16.77
C ASP A 391 -6.07 -5.99 -16.07
N PHE A 392 -5.99 -5.88 -14.74
CA PHE A 392 -6.68 -4.81 -14.02
C PHE A 392 -5.87 -3.51 -14.06
N ILE A 393 -6.49 -2.44 -14.59
CA ILE A 393 -5.86 -1.13 -14.78
C ILE A 393 -6.64 -0.04 -14.04
N ALA A 394 -5.91 0.91 -13.44
CA ALA A 394 -6.47 2.09 -12.80
C ALA A 394 -6.61 3.26 -13.78
N TYR A 395 -7.84 3.60 -14.13
CA TYR A 395 -8.16 4.86 -14.82
C TYR A 395 -8.40 5.99 -13.82
N GLY A 396 -8.01 7.20 -14.23
CA GLY A 396 -7.96 8.40 -13.42
C GLY A 396 -6.55 8.72 -12.95
N ASP A 397 -6.46 9.64 -12.00
CA ASP A 397 -5.19 10.08 -11.43
C ASP A 397 -4.71 9.12 -10.33
N PRO A 398 -3.48 8.57 -10.46
CA PRO A 398 -2.96 7.55 -9.55
C PRO A 398 -2.75 8.05 -8.12
N SER A 399 -2.69 9.37 -7.90
CA SER A 399 -2.50 9.98 -6.58
C SER A 399 -3.81 10.30 -5.84
N THR A 400 -4.98 9.97 -6.40
CA THR A 400 -6.26 10.30 -5.77
C THR A 400 -6.56 9.43 -4.55
N TYR A 401 -6.90 10.11 -3.45
CA TYR A 401 -7.30 9.54 -2.16
C TYR A 401 -8.82 9.62 -1.93
N LEU A 402 -9.43 8.62 -1.28
CA LEU A 402 -10.83 8.64 -0.84
C LEU A 402 -11.20 9.72 0.19
N TRP A 403 -10.25 10.46 0.73
CA TRP A 403 -10.35 11.43 1.82
C TRP A 403 -9.08 12.28 1.83
N PRO A 404 -9.18 13.61 1.94
CA PRO A 404 -8.01 14.49 1.94
C PRO A 404 -7.15 14.23 3.19
N ARG A 405 -5.86 14.49 3.08
CA ARG A 405 -4.96 14.52 4.24
C ARG A 405 -5.18 15.82 5.01
N CYS A 406 -5.08 15.77 6.32
CA CYS A 406 -5.01 16.99 7.14
C CYS A 406 -3.53 17.37 7.40
N GLN A 407 -3.26 18.65 7.66
CA GLN A 407 -1.89 19.16 7.82
C GLN A 407 -1.22 18.60 9.08
N ARG A 408 -1.71 19.01 10.27
CA ARG A 408 -1.15 18.59 11.56
C ARG A 408 -2.25 18.11 12.51
N ARG A 409 -1.90 17.14 13.35
CA ARG A 409 -2.66 16.75 14.54
C ARG A 409 -1.79 16.77 15.79
N TYR A 410 -2.37 17.28 16.87
CA TYR A 410 -1.77 17.29 18.21
C TYR A 410 -2.38 16.18 19.04
N VAL A 411 -1.54 15.45 19.75
CA VAL A 411 -1.92 14.30 20.58
C VAL A 411 -1.34 14.49 21.97
N ASN A 412 -2.19 14.39 22.98
CA ASN A 412 -1.82 14.46 24.39
C ASN A 412 -2.77 13.57 25.19
N ALA A 413 -2.25 12.46 25.74
CA ALA A 413 -3.03 11.53 26.55
C ALA A 413 -3.69 12.19 27.79
N ALA A 414 -3.14 13.31 28.27
CA ALA A 414 -3.67 14.08 29.40
C ALA A 414 -4.61 15.23 28.99
N ALA A 415 -4.86 15.44 27.69
CA ALA A 415 -5.81 16.46 27.23
C ALA A 415 -7.25 16.14 27.65
N PRO A 416 -8.16 17.14 27.72
CA PRO A 416 -9.58 16.90 27.93
C PRO A 416 -10.19 15.98 26.87
N ALA A 417 -11.21 15.21 27.26
CA ALA A 417 -11.94 14.36 26.32
C ALA A 417 -12.68 15.19 25.25
N GLY A 418 -12.78 14.63 24.04
CA GLY A 418 -13.53 15.25 22.94
C GLY A 418 -12.75 16.24 22.07
N GLY A 419 -11.43 16.35 22.25
CA GLY A 419 -10.56 17.15 21.38
C GLY A 419 -10.66 16.77 19.89
N ASP A 420 -10.44 17.76 19.01
CA ASP A 420 -10.44 17.63 17.56
C ASP A 420 -9.04 17.51 16.93
N GLY A 421 -8.00 17.54 17.76
CA GLY A 421 -6.60 17.38 17.39
C GLY A 421 -5.99 18.59 16.68
N THR A 422 -6.67 19.72 16.55
CA THR A 422 -6.20 20.87 15.73
C THR A 422 -5.26 21.82 16.49
N SER A 423 -5.17 21.71 17.81
CA SER A 423 -4.27 22.48 18.68
C SER A 423 -3.87 21.65 19.91
N TRP A 424 -2.88 22.10 20.68
CA TRP A 424 -2.56 21.48 21.98
C TRP A 424 -3.75 21.53 22.95
N ALA A 425 -4.54 22.60 22.95
CA ALA A 425 -5.72 22.75 23.82
C ALA A 425 -6.85 21.80 23.46
N THR A 426 -6.96 21.42 22.18
CA THR A 426 -7.96 20.49 21.65
C THR A 426 -7.34 19.16 21.20
N ALA A 427 -6.17 18.79 21.74
CA ALA A 427 -5.43 17.62 21.30
C ALA A 427 -6.24 16.32 21.43
N TYR A 428 -5.96 15.33 20.58
CA TYR A 428 -6.50 13.99 20.75
C TYR A 428 -5.86 13.29 21.95
N GLN A 429 -6.67 12.57 22.73
CA GLN A 429 -6.15 11.63 23.74
C GLN A 429 -5.62 10.34 23.09
N ASP A 430 -6.19 9.97 21.94
CA ASP A 430 -5.87 8.76 21.20
C ASP A 430 -4.96 9.07 19.99
N LEU A 431 -3.74 8.56 20.03
CA LEU A 431 -2.78 8.68 18.93
C LEU A 431 -3.29 8.00 17.64
N GLN A 432 -4.01 6.87 17.73
CA GLN A 432 -4.53 6.18 16.55
C GLN A 432 -5.56 7.04 15.81
N LYS A 433 -6.30 7.91 16.50
CA LYS A 433 -7.23 8.85 15.87
C LYS A 433 -6.52 9.85 14.95
N ALA A 434 -5.31 10.28 15.29
CA ALA A 434 -4.51 11.15 14.42
C ALA A 434 -4.08 10.45 13.11
N PHE A 435 -3.78 9.16 13.17
CA PHE A 435 -3.52 8.34 11.99
C PHE A 435 -4.77 8.11 11.14
N ASP A 436 -5.93 7.88 11.78
CA ASP A 436 -7.22 7.70 11.09
C ASP A 436 -7.66 8.98 10.34
N ASP A 437 -7.20 10.15 10.82
CA ASP A 437 -7.36 11.46 10.20
C ASP A 437 -6.36 11.73 9.05
N ARG A 438 -5.41 10.81 8.81
CA ARG A 438 -4.39 10.87 7.76
C ARG A 438 -3.60 12.18 7.81
N ALA A 439 -3.19 12.58 9.02
CA ALA A 439 -2.40 13.77 9.24
C ALA A 439 -1.02 13.64 8.57
N MET A 440 -0.56 14.70 7.90
CA MET A 440 0.80 14.76 7.37
C MET A 440 1.81 14.86 8.50
N GLU A 441 1.48 15.58 9.56
CA GLU A 441 2.26 15.66 10.79
C GLU A 441 1.42 15.29 12.02
N ILE A 442 2.01 14.51 12.93
CA ILE A 442 1.42 14.18 14.23
C ILE A 442 2.42 14.55 15.31
N TRP A 443 2.05 15.48 16.19
CA TRP A 443 2.87 15.95 17.30
C TRP A 443 2.35 15.37 18.60
N VAL A 444 3.19 14.61 19.29
CA VAL A 444 2.79 13.79 20.44
C VAL A 444 3.47 14.29 21.70
N ALA A 445 2.65 14.75 22.65
CA ALA A 445 3.12 15.19 23.97
C ALA A 445 3.71 14.02 24.78
N ALA A 446 4.55 14.35 25.76
CA ALA A 446 5.06 13.39 26.73
C ALA A 446 3.93 12.58 27.36
N GLY A 447 4.15 11.27 27.52
CA GLY A 447 3.14 10.35 28.02
C GLY A 447 3.25 8.96 27.42
N THR A 448 2.35 8.07 27.85
CA THR A 448 2.29 6.67 27.39
C THR A 448 1.04 6.46 26.55
N TYR A 449 1.23 5.94 25.34
CA TYR A 449 0.17 5.70 24.37
C TYR A 449 0.09 4.20 24.05
N LYS A 450 -1.13 3.66 24.09
CA LYS A 450 -1.45 2.24 23.86
C LYS A 450 -2.28 2.10 22.58
N PRO A 451 -2.02 1.11 21.73
CA PRO A 451 -2.67 1.02 20.42
C PRO A 451 -4.11 0.48 20.47
N ASP A 452 -4.52 -0.12 21.59
CA ASP A 452 -5.75 -0.90 21.71
C ASP A 452 -7.01 -0.08 21.97
N ARG A 453 -6.88 1.24 22.18
CA ARG A 453 -8.00 2.13 22.53
C ARG A 453 -8.79 1.63 23.76
N GLY A 454 -8.13 0.92 24.67
CA GLY A 454 -8.75 0.31 25.86
C GLY A 454 -9.55 -0.96 25.61
N THR A 455 -9.47 -1.56 24.41
CA THR A 455 -10.18 -2.82 24.10
C THR A 455 -9.48 -4.07 24.65
N GLY A 456 -8.21 -3.98 25.05
CA GLY A 456 -7.37 -5.11 25.40
C GLY A 456 -6.97 -5.98 24.20
N SER A 457 -7.21 -5.53 22.98
CA SER A 457 -6.89 -6.29 21.77
C SER A 457 -5.37 -6.33 21.53
N ARG A 458 -4.76 -7.50 21.73
CA ARG A 458 -3.33 -7.74 21.44
C ARG A 458 -2.94 -7.52 19.97
N SER A 459 -3.91 -7.60 19.06
CA SER A 459 -3.68 -7.38 17.63
C SER A 459 -3.75 -5.91 17.23
N ALA A 460 -4.03 -5.01 18.17
CA ALA A 460 -3.98 -3.59 17.94
C ALA A 460 -2.52 -3.09 17.90
N SER A 461 -2.24 -2.22 16.93
CA SER A 461 -0.92 -1.62 16.70
C SER A 461 -1.11 -0.19 16.19
N PHE A 462 -0.15 0.69 16.46
CA PHE A 462 -0.05 1.96 15.77
C PHE A 462 0.37 1.71 14.33
N ARG A 463 -0.48 2.09 13.38
CA ARG A 463 -0.24 1.83 11.96
C ARG A 463 0.39 3.04 11.31
N LEU A 464 1.65 2.92 10.94
CA LEU A 464 2.29 3.90 10.07
C LEU A 464 1.70 3.73 8.67
N THR A 465 1.42 4.86 8.02
CA THR A 465 0.93 4.96 6.64
C THR A 465 1.85 5.90 5.85
N GLU A 466 1.82 5.84 4.52
CA GLU A 466 2.60 6.74 3.66
C GLU A 466 2.42 8.23 4.04
N LYS A 467 3.44 9.07 3.82
CA LYS A 467 3.41 10.54 3.96
C LYS A 467 2.92 11.07 5.32
N THR A 468 3.10 10.30 6.38
CA THR A 468 2.77 10.67 7.76
C THR A 468 4.06 10.77 8.57
N ALA A 469 4.37 11.95 9.09
CA ALA A 469 5.48 12.19 9.98
C ALA A 469 4.99 12.32 11.43
N VAL A 470 5.51 11.48 12.32
CA VAL A 470 5.07 11.37 13.71
C VAL A 470 6.25 11.72 14.60
N TYR A 471 6.06 12.71 15.46
CA TYR A 471 7.11 13.29 16.29
C TYR A 471 6.73 13.22 17.78
N GLY A 472 7.57 12.59 18.58
CA GLY A 472 7.52 12.63 20.05
C GLY A 472 8.43 13.72 20.62
N GLY A 473 8.30 14.00 21.91
CA GLY A 473 9.17 14.95 22.61
C GLY A 473 8.56 16.29 22.96
N PHE A 474 7.24 16.44 22.92
CA PHE A 474 6.57 17.73 23.18
C PHE A 474 6.09 17.88 24.63
N ALA A 475 6.19 19.07 25.19
CA ALA A 475 5.63 19.49 26.48
C ALA A 475 4.19 20.01 26.36
N SER A 476 3.63 20.07 25.16
CA SER A 476 2.27 20.55 24.80
C SER A 476 2.07 22.07 24.77
N GLY A 477 3.13 22.82 24.42
CA GLY A 477 3.08 24.28 24.21
C GLY A 477 3.83 24.76 22.97
N GLU A 478 4.44 23.84 22.23
CA GLU A 478 5.31 24.14 21.11
C GLU A 478 4.55 24.57 19.86
N THR A 479 5.14 25.50 19.12
CA THR A 479 4.64 26.02 17.85
C THR A 479 5.49 25.57 16.65
N ASP A 480 6.73 25.17 16.91
CA ASP A 480 7.71 24.70 15.92
C ASP A 480 8.31 23.34 16.29
N LEU A 481 8.63 22.53 15.27
CA LEU A 481 9.16 21.18 15.44
C LEU A 481 10.50 21.16 16.20
N ASN A 482 11.31 22.21 16.06
CA ASN A 482 12.62 22.33 16.71
C ASN A 482 12.56 22.66 18.22
N GLN A 483 11.38 22.98 18.75
CA GLN A 483 11.17 23.26 20.18
C GLN A 483 11.03 21.98 21.02
N ARG A 484 10.80 20.82 20.36
CA ARG A 484 10.68 19.53 21.06
C ARG A 484 11.98 19.18 21.79
N ASN A 485 11.84 18.45 22.89
CA ASN A 485 12.96 17.88 23.63
C ASN A 485 12.65 16.42 23.99
N PRO A 486 12.98 15.45 23.11
CA PRO A 486 12.64 14.05 23.32
C PRO A 486 13.34 13.40 24.52
N ALA A 487 14.45 13.99 24.99
CA ALA A 487 15.18 13.51 26.17
C ALA A 487 14.47 13.88 27.48
N VAL A 488 13.74 15.00 27.50
CA VAL A 488 13.01 15.49 28.70
C VAL A 488 11.54 15.10 28.63
N ASN A 489 10.90 15.33 27.49
CA ASN A 489 9.48 15.11 27.27
C ASN A 489 9.24 13.71 26.69
N VAL A 490 9.52 12.68 27.48
CA VAL A 490 9.53 11.29 26.98
C VAL A 490 8.14 10.87 26.48
N THR A 491 8.08 10.46 25.22
CA THR A 491 6.89 9.90 24.57
C THR A 491 7.06 8.39 24.39
N ILE A 492 6.14 7.60 24.95
CA ILE A 492 6.21 6.14 25.00
C ILE A 492 5.08 5.52 24.17
N LEU A 493 5.43 4.71 23.18
CA LEU A 493 4.51 3.77 22.53
C LEU A 493 4.64 2.43 23.24
N SER A 494 3.57 2.00 23.90
CA SER A 494 3.61 0.87 24.83
C SER A 494 2.72 -0.28 24.37
N GLY A 495 3.30 -1.48 24.36
CA GLY A 495 2.56 -2.74 24.22
C GLY A 495 1.94 -3.23 25.53
N ASP A 496 2.35 -2.66 26.67
CA ASP A 496 1.75 -2.93 27.99
C ASP A 496 0.30 -2.42 28.05
N LEU A 497 -0.63 -3.29 27.67
CA LEU A 497 -2.04 -2.93 27.53
C LEU A 497 -2.70 -2.74 28.90
N ALA A 498 -2.37 -3.59 29.88
CA ALA A 498 -2.93 -3.51 31.23
C ALA A 498 -2.26 -2.44 32.11
N GLY A 499 -1.02 -2.03 31.79
CA GLY A 499 -0.25 -1.11 32.62
C GLY A 499 0.32 -1.77 33.87
N ASP A 500 0.46 -3.09 33.89
CA ASP A 500 0.80 -3.90 35.07
C ASP A 500 2.12 -4.69 34.92
N ASP A 501 2.89 -4.41 33.86
CA ASP A 501 4.21 -4.99 33.66
C ASP A 501 5.16 -4.59 34.80
N GLY A 502 5.63 -5.59 35.55
CA GLY A 502 6.57 -5.40 36.65
C GLY A 502 7.97 -4.97 36.19
N ALA A 503 8.87 -4.74 37.15
CA ALA A 503 10.28 -4.50 36.83
C ALA A 503 10.86 -5.64 35.99
N ASN A 504 11.54 -5.31 34.89
CA ASN A 504 12.02 -6.23 33.83
C ASN A 504 10.94 -6.80 32.91
N PHE A 505 9.75 -6.17 32.82
CA PHE A 505 8.66 -6.62 31.94
C PHE A 505 8.27 -8.08 32.24
N THR A 506 7.98 -8.34 33.52
CA THR A 506 7.26 -9.54 33.96
C THR A 506 5.76 -9.29 33.87
N ASN A 507 4.95 -10.31 33.58
CA ASN A 507 3.49 -10.22 33.37
C ASN A 507 3.04 -9.73 31.97
N ILE A 508 3.81 -10.04 30.91
CA ILE A 508 3.61 -9.53 29.55
C ILE A 508 2.59 -10.28 28.67
N ALA A 509 1.72 -11.11 29.24
CA ALA A 509 0.97 -12.10 28.45
C ALA A 509 -0.14 -11.49 27.57
N GLU A 510 -0.67 -10.37 28.01
CA GLU A 510 -1.71 -9.50 27.47
C GLU A 510 -1.16 -8.38 26.59
N ASN A 511 0.16 -8.23 26.52
CA ASN A 511 0.78 -7.19 25.71
C ASN A 511 0.49 -7.33 24.22
N SER A 512 0.46 -6.18 23.52
CA SER A 512 0.36 -6.12 22.06
C SER A 512 1.41 -7.01 21.40
N TYR A 513 0.98 -7.75 20.38
CA TYR A 513 1.90 -8.53 19.55
C TYR A 513 2.91 -7.63 18.87
N ASN A 514 2.46 -6.51 18.30
CA ASN A 514 3.28 -5.52 17.63
C ASN A 514 2.82 -4.14 18.12
N VAL A 515 3.71 -3.33 18.70
CA VAL A 515 3.38 -1.96 19.12
C VAL A 515 3.17 -1.08 17.90
N VAL A 516 4.06 -1.18 16.92
CA VAL A 516 4.02 -0.42 15.66
C VAL A 516 4.06 -1.37 14.47
N VAL A 517 3.24 -1.10 13.46
CA VAL A 517 3.28 -1.80 12.16
C VAL A 517 3.43 -0.77 11.05
N SER A 518 4.40 -0.99 10.17
CA SER A 518 4.58 -0.19 8.95
C SER A 518 4.00 -0.98 7.78
N ARG A 519 2.93 -0.48 7.15
CA ARG A 519 2.30 -1.12 5.98
C ARG A 519 2.00 -0.07 4.92
N GLY A 520 2.42 -0.31 3.68
CA GLY A 520 2.19 0.65 2.59
C GLY A 520 2.91 1.99 2.78
N CYS A 521 3.92 2.04 3.62
CA CYS A 521 4.70 3.25 3.90
C CYS A 521 5.83 3.41 2.89
N ASN A 522 6.29 4.65 2.71
CA ASN A 522 7.51 4.93 1.95
C ASN A 522 8.44 5.85 2.76
N GLY A 523 9.54 6.31 2.16
CA GLY A 523 10.53 7.15 2.83
C GLY A 523 9.97 8.43 3.44
N SER A 524 8.82 8.91 2.98
CA SER A 524 8.14 10.09 3.57
C SER A 524 7.40 9.79 4.87
N THR A 525 7.27 8.53 5.27
CA THR A 525 6.73 8.14 6.57
C THR A 525 7.82 8.20 7.63
N ILE A 526 7.65 9.05 8.64
CA ILE A 526 8.66 9.30 9.68
C ILE A 526 8.10 8.92 11.04
N LEU A 527 8.89 8.20 11.84
CA LEU A 527 8.66 7.99 13.27
C LEU A 527 9.90 8.49 14.02
N ASP A 528 9.78 9.59 14.76
CA ASP A 528 10.92 10.28 15.38
C ASP A 528 10.69 10.59 16.88
N GLY A 529 11.63 10.16 17.72
CA GLY A 529 11.70 10.62 19.12
C GLY A 529 10.81 9.84 20.09
N PHE A 530 10.64 8.54 19.86
CA PHE A 530 9.79 7.67 20.69
C PHE A 530 10.60 6.60 21.44
N THR A 531 10.15 6.30 22.66
CA THR A 531 10.46 5.03 23.31
C THR A 531 9.40 4.00 22.94
N ILE A 532 9.79 2.87 22.34
CA ILE A 532 8.90 1.80 21.89
C ILE A 532 9.21 0.54 22.73
N ARG A 533 8.25 0.11 23.54
CA ARG A 533 8.48 -0.94 24.54
C ARG A 533 7.28 -1.83 24.82
N GLY A 534 7.53 -2.97 25.46
CA GLY A 534 6.50 -3.86 25.97
C GLY A 534 5.75 -4.64 24.90
N GLY A 535 6.25 -4.72 23.66
CA GLY A 535 5.67 -5.63 22.68
C GLY A 535 6.00 -7.09 23.02
N TYR A 536 5.02 -7.99 22.87
CA TYR A 536 5.19 -9.43 23.07
C TYR A 536 4.63 -10.25 21.91
N ALA A 537 5.47 -10.47 20.89
CA ALA A 537 5.12 -11.19 19.68
C ALA A 537 5.27 -12.71 19.88
N ASN A 538 4.30 -13.36 20.52
CA ASN A 538 4.30 -14.80 20.78
C ASN A 538 3.24 -15.61 20.02
N GLY A 539 2.61 -15.00 19.02
CA GLY A 539 1.60 -15.65 18.20
C GLY A 539 2.16 -16.77 17.31
N SER A 540 1.26 -17.51 16.67
CA SER A 540 1.60 -18.67 15.85
C SER A 540 2.20 -18.32 14.49
N SER A 541 1.89 -17.15 13.93
CA SER A 541 2.38 -16.70 12.62
C SER A 541 3.51 -15.68 12.72
N ASN A 542 4.23 -15.45 11.62
CA ASN A 542 5.33 -14.48 11.59
C ASN A 542 4.88 -13.06 11.93
N TYR A 543 3.67 -12.64 11.54
CA TYR A 543 3.12 -11.31 11.83
C TYR A 543 3.01 -11.05 13.33
N ILE A 544 2.27 -11.91 14.03
CA ILE A 544 2.04 -11.80 15.49
C ILE A 544 3.12 -12.47 16.34
N GLY A 545 4.12 -13.08 15.72
CA GLY A 545 5.23 -13.79 16.36
C GLY A 545 6.60 -13.14 16.17
N SER A 546 6.68 -12.00 15.47
CA SER A 546 7.92 -11.29 15.14
C SER A 546 7.75 -9.78 15.27
N GLY A 547 8.84 -9.02 15.40
CA GLY A 547 8.81 -7.55 15.40
C GLY A 547 7.88 -6.91 16.44
N PRO A 548 8.00 -7.27 17.73
CA PRO A 548 7.14 -6.78 18.80
C PRO A 548 7.18 -5.26 19.00
N GLY A 549 8.34 -4.63 18.80
CA GLY A 549 8.44 -3.17 18.80
C GLY A 549 7.91 -2.61 17.48
N ILE A 550 8.55 -2.98 16.38
CA ILE A 550 8.16 -2.57 15.03
C ILE A 550 8.16 -3.77 14.08
N PHE A 551 7.03 -4.01 13.42
CA PHE A 551 6.93 -4.92 12.30
C PHE A 551 6.88 -4.13 10.98
N ASN A 552 7.90 -4.27 10.14
CA ASN A 552 7.91 -3.67 8.82
C ASN A 552 7.38 -4.67 7.79
N HIS A 553 6.23 -4.37 7.20
CA HIS A 553 5.65 -5.19 6.12
C HIS A 553 6.44 -5.07 4.82
N VAL A 554 6.23 -6.08 3.97
CA VAL A 554 6.83 -6.17 2.63
C VAL A 554 6.50 -4.85 1.89
N GLY A 555 7.47 -4.28 1.18
CA GLY A 555 7.30 -3.01 0.44
C GLY A 555 7.21 -1.74 1.28
N SER A 556 7.32 -1.84 2.61
CA SER A 556 7.30 -0.66 3.47
C SER A 556 8.72 -0.13 3.70
N SER A 557 8.91 1.19 3.52
CA SER A 557 10.21 1.85 3.66
C SER A 557 10.19 3.10 4.56
N PRO A 558 9.70 3.01 5.81
CA PRO A 558 9.64 4.16 6.71
C PRO A 558 11.04 4.61 7.18
N VAL A 559 11.13 5.87 7.60
CA VAL A 559 12.27 6.43 8.34
C VAL A 559 11.96 6.40 9.84
N ILE A 560 12.76 5.67 10.60
CA ILE A 560 12.66 5.54 12.06
C ILE A 560 13.88 6.22 12.65
N SER A 561 13.71 7.29 13.42
CA SER A 561 14.84 8.11 13.87
C SER A 561 14.76 8.50 15.34
N ASN A 562 15.90 8.61 16.01
CA ASN A 562 15.99 9.05 17.40
C ASN A 562 15.08 8.25 18.36
N CYS A 563 14.88 6.96 18.07
CA CYS A 563 14.00 6.09 18.83
C CYS A 563 14.78 5.19 19.79
N ILE A 564 14.13 4.83 20.89
CA ILE A 564 14.63 3.84 21.85
C ILE A 564 13.69 2.63 21.79
N LEU A 565 14.18 1.51 21.28
CA LEU A 565 13.44 0.25 21.28
C LEU A 565 13.96 -0.61 22.42
N THR A 566 13.12 -0.82 23.43
CA THR A 566 13.55 -1.49 24.67
C THR A 566 12.54 -2.50 25.19
N ALA A 567 13.07 -3.57 25.79
CA ALA A 567 12.28 -4.60 26.46
C ALA A 567 11.11 -5.14 25.62
N ASN A 568 11.38 -5.36 24.34
CA ASN A 568 10.46 -6.05 23.45
C ASN A 568 10.86 -7.53 23.34
N ARG A 569 9.86 -8.41 23.18
CA ARG A 569 10.07 -9.85 23.22
C ARG A 569 9.37 -10.57 22.06
N ALA A 570 10.12 -11.32 21.27
CA ALA A 570 9.61 -12.09 20.14
C ALA A 570 9.77 -13.60 20.34
N LYS A 571 8.84 -14.38 19.80
CA LYS A 571 8.98 -15.84 19.69
C LYS A 571 9.85 -16.21 18.49
N TYR A 572 9.58 -15.64 17.32
CA TYR A 572 10.27 -15.99 16.08
C TYR A 572 11.33 -14.97 15.70
N TYR A 573 11.00 -13.85 15.05
CA TYR A 573 12.03 -13.04 14.39
C TYR A 573 12.15 -11.62 14.95
N GLY A 574 13.37 -11.25 15.37
CA GLY A 574 13.73 -9.88 15.74
C GLY A 574 13.06 -9.43 17.03
N GLY A 575 13.78 -9.45 18.14
CA GLY A 575 13.20 -9.10 19.45
C GLY A 575 12.72 -7.66 19.59
N ALA A 576 13.08 -6.76 18.67
CA ALA A 576 12.53 -5.42 18.56
C ALA A 576 11.92 -5.17 17.17
N ILE A 577 12.72 -5.34 16.11
CA ILE A 577 12.32 -5.06 14.74
C ILE A 577 12.39 -6.33 13.89
N TYR A 578 11.29 -6.58 13.18
CA TYR A 578 11.28 -7.50 12.06
C TYR A 578 11.20 -6.72 10.75
N VAL A 579 12.07 -7.09 9.81
CA VAL A 579 12.08 -6.57 8.44
C VAL A 579 11.79 -7.72 7.48
N SER A 580 10.58 -7.72 6.95
CA SER A 580 10.13 -8.72 5.98
C SER A 580 10.81 -8.53 4.62
N SER A 581 10.68 -9.53 3.75
CA SER A 581 11.21 -9.48 2.39
C SER A 581 10.71 -8.26 1.62
N GLY A 582 11.59 -7.58 0.88
CA GLY A 582 11.23 -6.38 0.11
C GLY A 582 10.91 -5.13 0.94
N ALA A 583 10.90 -5.20 2.28
CA ALA A 583 10.83 -4.01 3.14
C ALA A 583 12.20 -3.32 3.20
N ALA A 584 12.20 -1.98 3.28
CA ALA A 584 13.42 -1.17 3.25
C ALA A 584 13.40 -0.01 4.27
N PRO A 585 13.25 -0.28 5.58
CA PRO A 585 13.26 0.76 6.59
C PRO A 585 14.65 1.40 6.72
N GLN A 586 14.67 2.71 6.96
CA GLN A 586 15.88 3.45 7.35
C GLN A 586 15.81 3.76 8.85
N VAL A 587 16.71 3.19 9.63
CA VAL A 587 16.78 3.38 11.08
C VAL A 587 18.00 4.22 11.41
N LEU A 588 17.78 5.40 12.01
CA LEU A 588 18.81 6.42 12.23
C LEU A 588 18.90 6.77 13.71
N ASN A 589 20.11 6.97 14.23
CA ASN A 589 20.34 7.54 15.57
C ASN A 589 19.51 6.87 16.69
N SER A 590 19.30 5.57 16.60
CA SER A 590 18.36 4.84 17.45
C SER A 590 19.08 3.81 18.33
N THR A 591 18.50 3.54 19.50
CA THR A 591 19.04 2.63 20.49
C THR A 591 18.15 1.40 20.61
N PHE A 592 18.75 0.22 20.61
CA PHE A 592 18.13 -1.07 20.86
C PHE A 592 18.69 -1.64 22.16
N ASP A 593 17.88 -1.63 23.21
CA ASP A 593 18.31 -1.98 24.56
C ASP A 593 17.50 -3.14 25.14
N GLY A 594 18.19 -4.20 25.57
CA GLY A 594 17.55 -5.29 26.33
C GLY A 594 16.41 -6.02 25.59
N ASN A 595 16.44 -6.08 24.25
CA ASN A 595 15.42 -6.80 23.48
C ASN A 595 15.77 -8.29 23.38
N TRP A 596 14.73 -9.13 23.24
CA TRP A 596 14.89 -10.57 23.34
C TRP A 596 14.09 -11.35 22.29
N ALA A 597 14.70 -12.40 21.74
CA ALA A 597 14.02 -13.30 20.80
C ALA A 597 14.23 -14.78 21.14
N GLU A 598 13.15 -15.57 21.16
CA GLU A 598 13.11 -16.95 21.67
C GLU A 598 13.71 -18.00 20.74
N SER A 599 13.45 -17.90 19.44
CA SER A 599 13.76 -18.95 18.47
C SER A 599 14.44 -18.39 17.23
N ASN A 600 15.53 -19.02 16.79
CA ASN A 600 16.08 -18.89 15.44
C ASN A 600 16.31 -17.45 14.90
N SER A 601 16.67 -16.48 15.76
CA SER A 601 16.77 -15.08 15.35
C SER A 601 17.73 -14.21 16.17
N GLY A 602 17.76 -12.92 15.80
CA GLY A 602 18.53 -11.85 16.44
C GLY A 602 17.76 -11.20 17.59
N GLY A 603 18.43 -10.90 18.70
CA GLY A 603 17.79 -10.36 19.91
C GLY A 603 17.13 -9.00 19.72
N ALA A 604 17.58 -8.20 18.76
CA ALA A 604 16.96 -6.91 18.41
C ALA A 604 16.35 -6.95 17.01
N VAL A 605 17.12 -7.33 15.99
CA VAL A 605 16.73 -7.16 14.58
C VAL A 605 16.77 -8.49 13.85
N SER A 606 15.77 -8.73 13.01
CA SER A 606 15.83 -9.77 11.99
C SER A 606 15.49 -9.21 10.61
N CYS A 607 16.38 -9.43 9.64
CA CYS A 607 16.21 -9.02 8.24
C CYS A 607 16.06 -10.25 7.35
N GLN A 608 14.94 -10.38 6.63
CA GLN A 608 14.69 -11.52 5.72
C GLN A 608 15.29 -11.29 4.32
N SER A 609 15.39 -12.36 3.53
CA SER A 609 15.88 -12.31 2.15
C SER A 609 15.14 -11.27 1.31
N GLY A 610 15.88 -10.51 0.51
CA GLY A 610 15.34 -9.42 -0.31
C GLY A 610 14.96 -8.14 0.46
N SER A 611 15.02 -8.11 1.79
CA SER A 611 14.87 -6.85 2.56
C SER A 611 16.08 -5.92 2.36
N ARG A 612 15.92 -4.63 2.61
CA ARG A 612 16.96 -3.60 2.37
C ARG A 612 17.08 -2.64 3.55
N ALA A 613 17.06 -3.18 4.76
CA ALA A 613 17.15 -2.38 5.97
C ALA A 613 18.49 -1.64 6.03
N ARG A 614 18.45 -0.35 6.34
CA ARG A 614 19.65 0.44 6.63
C ARG A 614 19.60 0.92 8.07
N PHE A 615 20.67 0.66 8.82
CA PHE A 615 20.88 1.16 10.17
C PHE A 615 22.08 2.10 10.15
N ASP A 616 21.90 3.34 10.61
CA ASP A 616 22.95 4.36 10.63
C ASP A 616 23.04 4.99 12.02
N ASN A 617 24.26 4.99 12.58
CA ASN A 617 24.55 5.56 13.89
C ASN A 617 23.65 4.98 15.01
N CYS A 618 23.43 3.66 14.97
CA CYS A 618 22.62 2.95 15.96
C CYS A 618 23.46 2.30 17.06
N LEU A 619 22.89 2.22 18.26
CA LEU A 619 23.45 1.47 19.38
C LEU A 619 22.62 0.21 19.63
N PHE A 620 23.26 -0.96 19.62
CA PHE A 620 22.68 -2.24 20.01
C PHE A 620 23.33 -2.71 21.30
N THR A 621 22.62 -2.65 22.41
CA THR A 621 23.14 -2.98 23.74
C THR A 621 22.28 -3.99 24.49
N GLY A 622 22.92 -4.96 25.15
CA GLY A 622 22.24 -5.90 26.04
C GLY A 622 21.16 -6.77 25.38
N ASN A 623 21.15 -6.89 24.05
CA ASN A 623 20.14 -7.69 23.36
C ASN A 623 20.50 -9.18 23.40
N SER A 624 19.49 -10.04 23.43
CA SER A 624 19.67 -11.49 23.55
C SER A 624 18.85 -12.28 22.54
N GLY A 625 19.53 -12.87 21.56
CA GLY A 625 18.95 -13.75 20.54
C GLY A 625 19.44 -15.18 20.66
N ILE A 626 18.91 -16.07 19.81
CA ILE A 626 19.42 -17.45 19.70
C ILE A 626 20.62 -17.50 18.77
N TYR A 627 20.56 -16.82 17.63
CA TYR A 627 21.55 -16.94 16.56
C TYR A 627 22.49 -15.75 16.46
N GLY A 628 21.97 -14.54 16.59
CA GLY A 628 22.77 -13.32 16.75
C GLY A 628 22.36 -12.64 18.04
N GLY A 629 23.30 -12.16 18.85
CA GLY A 629 22.94 -11.49 20.09
C GLY A 629 22.03 -10.28 19.85
N ALA A 630 22.36 -9.47 18.85
CA ALA A 630 21.54 -8.35 18.40
C ALA A 630 20.87 -8.62 17.05
N VAL A 631 21.62 -9.04 16.03
CA VAL A 631 21.13 -9.04 14.64
C VAL A 631 21.19 -10.43 14.05
N ASP A 632 20.10 -10.82 13.39
CA ASP A 632 20.08 -11.94 12.47
C ASP A 632 19.70 -11.49 11.06
N CYS A 633 20.65 -11.59 10.13
CA CYS A 633 20.50 -11.08 8.78
C CYS A 633 20.57 -12.21 7.75
N LYS A 634 19.49 -12.36 6.96
CA LYS A 634 19.40 -13.22 5.77
C LYS A 634 19.30 -12.41 4.47
N SER A 635 19.54 -11.10 4.55
CA SER A 635 19.43 -10.17 3.42
C SER A 635 20.79 -9.91 2.76
N ASP A 636 20.79 -9.81 1.44
CA ASP A 636 21.94 -9.40 0.64
C ASP A 636 22.15 -7.89 0.54
N TYR A 637 21.22 -7.10 1.08
CA TYR A 637 21.20 -5.64 0.89
C TYR A 637 21.13 -4.87 2.21
N ALA A 638 21.14 -5.56 3.36
CA ALA A 638 21.11 -4.89 4.65
C ALA A 638 22.44 -4.16 4.92
N GLY A 639 22.36 -2.91 5.37
CA GLY A 639 23.52 -2.07 5.68
C GLY A 639 23.51 -1.59 7.12
N PHE A 640 24.64 -1.74 7.81
CA PHE A 640 24.91 -1.21 9.14
C PHE A 640 26.10 -0.27 9.06
N VAL A 641 25.89 1.00 9.34
CA VAL A 641 26.89 2.06 9.17
C VAL A 641 27.05 2.81 10.47
N ASN A 642 28.29 2.98 10.94
CA ASN A 642 28.60 3.67 12.19
C ASN A 642 27.88 3.08 13.43
N CYS A 643 27.46 1.81 13.37
CA CYS A 643 26.75 1.18 14.48
C CYS A 643 27.70 0.67 15.58
N THR A 644 27.22 0.66 16.81
CA THR A 644 27.94 0.07 17.95
C THR A 644 27.13 -1.08 18.55
N PHE A 645 27.78 -2.23 18.76
CA PHE A 645 27.20 -3.44 19.36
C PHE A 645 27.92 -3.76 20.67
N VAL A 646 27.23 -3.62 21.81
CA VAL A 646 27.80 -3.81 23.15
C VAL A 646 27.05 -4.87 23.94
N ALA A 647 27.76 -5.80 24.57
CA ALA A 647 27.20 -6.73 25.55
C ALA A 647 25.96 -7.51 25.06
N ASN A 648 25.87 -7.77 23.76
CA ASN A 648 24.80 -8.60 23.20
C ASN A 648 25.18 -10.08 23.36
N THR A 649 24.17 -10.92 23.58
CA THR A 649 24.37 -12.35 23.88
C THR A 649 23.61 -13.22 22.89
N ALA A 650 24.32 -14.01 22.09
CA ALA A 650 23.73 -15.14 21.38
C ALA A 650 23.69 -16.36 22.32
N ARG A 651 22.52 -16.95 22.55
CA ARG A 651 22.33 -18.06 23.49
C ARG A 651 22.64 -19.45 22.89
N ASN A 652 23.06 -19.51 21.63
CA ASN A 652 23.53 -20.72 20.93
C ASN A 652 24.90 -20.42 20.27
N THR A 653 25.50 -21.40 19.61
CA THR A 653 26.88 -21.45 19.09
C THR A 653 27.20 -20.56 17.89
N ARG A 654 26.54 -19.40 17.78
CA ARG A 654 26.65 -18.51 16.62
C ARG A 654 27.20 -17.13 17.02
N GLY A 655 27.05 -16.13 16.14
CA GLY A 655 27.72 -14.85 16.28
C GLY A 655 27.24 -14.04 17.48
N GLY A 656 28.13 -13.76 18.43
CA GLY A 656 27.79 -13.12 19.69
C GLY A 656 27.04 -11.78 19.56
N ALA A 657 27.30 -11.01 18.49
CA ALA A 657 26.52 -9.83 18.15
C ALA A 657 25.60 -10.04 16.93
N VAL A 658 26.15 -10.61 15.85
CA VAL A 658 25.52 -10.64 14.53
C VAL A 658 25.68 -12.03 13.92
N ARG A 659 24.60 -12.56 13.34
CA ARG A 659 24.66 -13.66 12.38
C ARG A 659 24.30 -13.15 10.98
N GLY A 660 25.19 -13.39 10.02
CA GLY A 660 24.85 -13.39 8.58
C GLY A 660 24.61 -14.81 8.09
N TYR A 661 23.48 -15.08 7.43
CA TYR A 661 23.15 -16.38 6.86
C TYR A 661 22.70 -16.24 5.41
N SER A 662 23.53 -16.71 4.47
CA SER A 662 23.31 -16.50 3.04
C SER A 662 23.02 -15.02 2.74
N SER A 663 23.91 -14.15 3.22
CA SER A 663 23.71 -12.70 3.24
C SER A 663 24.98 -11.97 2.80
N ASN A 664 24.84 -10.97 1.94
CA ASN A 664 25.85 -9.96 1.61
C ASN A 664 25.72 -8.66 2.43
N ALA A 665 25.23 -8.74 3.67
CA ALA A 665 25.04 -7.57 4.53
C ALA A 665 26.36 -6.82 4.79
N ALA A 666 26.31 -5.49 4.70
CA ALA A 666 27.48 -4.63 4.88
C ALA A 666 27.55 -4.06 6.31
N PHE A 667 28.72 -4.14 6.94
CA PHE A 667 29.02 -3.52 8.23
C PHE A 667 30.20 -2.57 8.05
N ILE A 668 29.91 -1.26 8.06
CA ILE A 668 30.86 -0.20 7.71
C ILE A 668 31.05 0.67 8.94
N ASN A 669 32.31 0.84 9.39
CA ASN A 669 32.66 1.63 10.58
C ASN A 669 31.92 1.17 11.85
N CYS A 670 31.66 -0.13 11.99
CA CYS A 670 30.97 -0.68 13.15
C CYS A 670 31.94 -1.05 14.28
N ARG A 671 31.49 -0.93 15.54
CA ARG A 671 32.22 -1.34 16.73
C ARG A 671 31.52 -2.49 17.44
N PHE A 672 32.27 -3.54 17.79
CA PHE A 672 31.76 -4.71 18.53
C PHE A 672 32.53 -4.87 19.85
N LEU A 673 31.85 -4.75 21.00
CA LEU A 673 32.47 -4.78 22.32
C LEU A 673 31.74 -5.74 23.28
N GLY A 674 32.46 -6.72 23.83
CA GLY A 674 31.95 -7.57 24.92
C GLY A 674 30.72 -8.40 24.57
N ASN A 675 30.51 -8.71 23.28
CA ASN A 675 29.40 -9.56 22.85
C ASN A 675 29.78 -11.04 23.03
N THR A 676 28.83 -11.87 23.46
CA THR A 676 29.07 -13.27 23.84
C THR A 676 28.26 -14.23 22.96
N GLY A 677 28.89 -15.31 22.50
CA GLY A 677 28.22 -16.43 21.85
C GLY A 677 28.13 -17.61 22.81
N GLY A 678 27.03 -18.37 22.75
CA GLY A 678 26.87 -19.61 23.51
C GLY A 678 27.90 -20.65 23.06
N THR A 679 28.28 -21.54 23.97
CA THR A 679 29.22 -22.65 23.71
C THR A 679 28.54 -23.87 23.13
#